data_AF-A0A3S0JZE0-F1
#
_entry.id   AF-A0A3S0JZE0-F1
#
_cell.length_a   1.000
_cell.length_b   1.000
_cell.length_c   1.000
_cell.angle_alpha   90.00
_cell.angle_beta   90.00
_cell.angle_gamma   90.00
#
_symmetry.space_group_name_H-M   'P 1'
#
loop_
_entity.id
_entity.type
_entity.pdbx_description
1 polymer ?
#
loop_
_entity_poly.entity_id
_entity_poly.type
_entity_poly.pdbx_seq_one_letter_code
_entity_poly.pdbx_strand_id
1 'polypeptide(L)'
;MKTKISLSTTLRPISLGLMLISIISCTSGSGSSNSQMNSANVGSQAAQTSCFTLTNGANATAGSQWWITTTATLKNTCSTAQSLTGTIITISNAKQAMNGSDFNLNTISPWSSGNAVSFSYPNNTVVATITAGPTIDAGNSVTVSFGGKAGTASAPEANSFVTTIGALPSPTPSPTPTVSPTPTPQPQPTAVPTTPPIPTGSVVSSGRVFYHLPSVPLNSSAGLKVDDGDDLNLSGDRYTDLILSNIIAGSMQVYLIDKTYPNMGYNSDYMHGMVLAQLLQENLQTSAYESNTNLISPVSLVEANQDKGVMGTGQGGPYQINSYAWSQVGGSEGYALINYVALQKNIGFTLATASAQALAPTPKSFNNKYYGPMLVAFWHYNDIRGLVTMANTPYTQAPAPKIEQCLSNLQGVTNAPLDVALGYAYNAGYMGGGLVTNAFGLCASDITSFNTTYNNYANSAGSSYNNYPYQTRFYLDEIYGNAQGIDPNNHLAVNMTNLGNIFSNVMQTLAYVNSQESYVYFTADQATNAYNKALTQTKVSPSYVYDLSDSAQRYYIFLVLSKAIANLEAITGSDFTKVTLTQLDNVGGGGGTGNVCPTTAPVYSSSVTNYTTDSIVRASSSDPTLYKCAIPGWCNNNSKVGVSTYAPGSGTHWNLAWTIYSCK
;
A
#
# COMPACT_ATOMS: atom_id res chain seq x y z
N MET A 1 -51.90 -21.31 -82.67
CA MET A 1 -51.52 -22.74 -82.74
C MET A 1 -50.20 -22.90 -81.97
N LYS A 2 -50.18 -23.67 -80.87
CA LYS A 2 -49.50 -25.00 -80.75
C LYS A 2 -48.06 -24.94 -81.28
N THR A 3 -46.97 -25.26 -80.57
CA THR A 3 -46.61 -26.50 -79.82
C THR A 3 -45.18 -26.24 -79.26
N LYS A 4 -44.88 -26.35 -77.95
CA LYS A 4 -44.30 -27.48 -77.16
C LYS A 4 -42.88 -27.98 -77.54
N ILE A 5 -42.05 -28.24 -76.48
CA ILE A 5 -40.81 -29.07 -76.33
C ILE A 5 -39.47 -28.26 -76.38
N SER A 6 -38.44 -28.37 -75.50
CA SER A 6 -38.15 -28.99 -74.18
C SER A 6 -36.79 -28.52 -73.61
N LEU A 7 -36.68 -28.51 -72.27
CA LEU A 7 -35.57 -28.75 -71.31
C LEU A 7 -34.12 -28.21 -71.53
N SER A 8 -33.58 -27.57 -70.47
CA SER A 8 -32.50 -28.14 -69.61
C SER A 8 -32.22 -27.27 -68.35
N THR A 9 -31.83 -27.95 -67.26
CA THR A 9 -31.48 -27.54 -65.87
C THR A 9 -30.37 -26.46 -65.75
N THR A 10 -30.32 -25.56 -64.74
CA THR A 10 -29.81 -25.79 -63.35
C THR A 10 -30.15 -24.65 -62.36
N LEU A 11 -30.17 -24.96 -61.06
CA LEU A 11 -30.47 -24.12 -59.88
C LEU A 11 -29.42 -23.06 -59.51
N ARG A 12 -29.89 -21.90 -58.98
CA ARG A 12 -29.51 -21.25 -57.68
C ARG A 12 -30.16 -19.86 -57.56
N PRO A 13 -30.91 -19.50 -56.48
CA PRO A 13 -31.28 -18.11 -56.22
C PRO A 13 -30.28 -17.40 -55.30
N ILE A 14 -29.96 -16.17 -55.71
CA ILE A 14 -29.07 -15.20 -55.06
C ILE A 14 -29.89 -14.30 -54.13
N SER A 15 -29.29 -13.96 -52.99
CA SER A 15 -29.73 -13.03 -51.95
C SER A 15 -30.04 -11.62 -52.48
N LEU A 16 -31.21 -11.07 -52.11
CA LEU A 16 -31.59 -9.68 -52.33
C LEU A 16 -31.41 -8.90 -51.02
N GLY A 17 -30.40 -8.01 -50.98
CA GLY A 17 -30.23 -7.04 -49.92
C GLY A 17 -31.16 -5.85 -50.11
N LEU A 18 -31.96 -5.52 -49.09
CA LEU A 18 -32.73 -4.29 -49.03
C LEU A 18 -32.07 -3.32 -48.05
N MET A 19 -31.57 -2.23 -48.62
CA MET A 19 -30.90 -1.10 -47.98
C MET A 19 -31.97 -0.17 -47.37
N LEU A 20 -31.91 0.12 -46.07
CA LEU A 20 -32.75 1.13 -45.42
C LEU A 20 -31.97 2.43 -45.24
N ILE A 21 -32.59 3.52 -45.68
CA ILE A 21 -32.10 4.90 -45.74
C ILE A 21 -32.35 5.59 -44.39
N SER A 22 -31.33 6.25 -43.83
CA SER A 22 -31.42 7.08 -42.63
C SER A 22 -32.05 8.45 -42.93
N ILE A 23 -32.99 8.86 -42.10
CA ILE A 23 -33.64 10.18 -42.14
C ILE A 23 -32.85 11.12 -41.23
N ILE A 24 -32.25 12.17 -41.79
CA ILE A 24 -31.61 13.26 -41.06
C ILE A 24 -32.68 14.32 -40.77
N SER A 25 -32.85 14.68 -39.49
CA SER A 25 -33.61 15.86 -39.08
C SER A 25 -32.66 16.89 -38.48
N CYS A 26 -32.60 18.07 -39.10
CA CYS A 26 -31.87 19.23 -38.62
C CYS A 26 -32.63 19.90 -37.47
N THR A 27 -31.92 20.28 -36.40
CA THR A 27 -32.28 21.42 -35.56
C THR A 27 -31.07 22.32 -35.42
N SER A 28 -31.22 23.54 -35.92
CA SER A 28 -30.25 24.64 -35.95
C SER A 28 -30.13 25.34 -34.59
N GLY A 29 -28.89 25.50 -34.12
CA GLY A 29 -28.49 26.39 -33.03
C GLY A 29 -26.99 26.68 -33.16
N SER A 30 -26.64 27.96 -33.25
CA SER A 30 -25.39 28.52 -33.74
C SER A 30 -24.14 28.31 -32.85
N GLY A 31 -23.01 28.00 -33.49
CA GLY A 31 -21.68 28.50 -33.11
C GLY A 31 -20.84 27.65 -32.14
N SER A 32 -20.10 26.69 -32.67
CA SER A 32 -18.65 26.47 -32.44
C SER A 32 -18.23 25.11 -33.03
N SER A 33 -16.97 25.01 -33.46
CA SER A 33 -16.27 23.87 -34.07
C SER A 33 -16.92 22.49 -33.92
N ASN A 34 -17.59 22.04 -34.98
CA ASN A 34 -18.26 20.74 -35.04
C ASN A 34 -17.24 19.63 -35.38
N SER A 35 -16.57 19.07 -34.37
CA SER A 35 -15.84 17.82 -34.51
C SER A 35 -16.84 16.65 -34.51
N GLN A 36 -17.43 16.35 -35.66
CA GLN A 36 -18.20 15.12 -35.83
C GLN A 36 -17.27 13.91 -35.63
N MET A 37 -17.55 13.09 -34.62
CA MET A 37 -16.86 11.80 -34.45
C MET A 37 -17.27 10.85 -35.58
N ASN A 38 -16.32 10.47 -36.44
CA ASN A 38 -16.46 9.27 -37.26
C ASN A 38 -16.61 8.06 -36.34
N SER A 39 -17.49 7.12 -36.71
CA SER A 39 -17.75 5.86 -36.00
C SER A 39 -16.45 5.23 -35.49
N ALA A 40 -16.31 5.15 -34.16
CA ALA A 40 -15.13 4.59 -33.54
C ALA A 40 -15.29 3.09 -33.34
N ASN A 41 -14.28 2.34 -33.80
CA ASN A 41 -14.14 0.93 -33.42
C ASN A 41 -13.60 0.89 -32.00
N VAL A 42 -14.41 0.32 -31.10
CA VAL A 42 -14.08 0.11 -29.70
C VAL A 42 -13.21 -1.14 -29.58
N GLY A 43 -12.07 -1.04 -28.89
CA GLY A 43 -11.28 -2.21 -28.51
C GLY A 43 -12.05 -3.05 -27.51
N SER A 44 -12.56 -4.21 -27.92
CA SER A 44 -13.30 -5.12 -27.06
C SER A 44 -12.35 -5.92 -26.16
N GLN A 45 -12.39 -5.71 -24.84
CA GLN A 45 -11.97 -6.73 -23.87
C GLN A 45 -13.22 -7.48 -23.40
N ALA A 46 -13.27 -8.78 -23.69
CA ALA A 46 -14.44 -9.61 -23.39
C ALA A 46 -14.53 -9.91 -21.88
N ALA A 47 -15.29 -9.11 -21.15
CA ALA A 47 -15.84 -9.55 -19.87
C ALA A 47 -16.99 -10.54 -20.14
N GLN A 48 -17.11 -11.60 -19.35
CA GLN A 48 -18.09 -12.67 -19.50
C GLN A 48 -18.95 -12.77 -18.24
N THR A 49 -20.26 -13.02 -18.42
CA THR A 49 -21.04 -13.73 -17.40
C THR A 49 -20.98 -15.23 -17.69
N SER A 50 -21.47 -16.10 -16.81
CA SER A 50 -21.46 -17.55 -17.05
C SER A 50 -22.22 -17.98 -18.32
N CYS A 51 -23.15 -17.16 -18.84
CA CYS A 51 -23.96 -17.51 -20.01
C CYS A 51 -24.06 -16.46 -21.13
N PHE A 52 -23.81 -15.18 -20.87
CA PHE A 52 -23.82 -14.15 -21.93
C PHE A 52 -22.40 -13.71 -22.28
N THR A 53 -22.14 -13.64 -23.58
CA THR A 53 -20.88 -13.11 -24.15
C THR A 53 -21.17 -11.91 -25.02
N LEU A 54 -20.28 -10.91 -24.99
CA LEU A 54 -20.34 -9.77 -25.88
C LEU A 54 -19.80 -10.19 -27.26
N THR A 55 -20.63 -10.19 -28.31
CA THR A 55 -20.23 -10.72 -29.64
C THR A 55 -19.86 -9.66 -30.65
N ASN A 56 -20.25 -8.41 -30.42
CA ASN A 56 -19.70 -7.25 -31.12
C ASN A 56 -19.15 -6.32 -30.05
N GLY A 57 -17.91 -5.84 -30.23
CA GLY A 57 -17.39 -4.74 -29.41
C GLY A 57 -18.46 -3.66 -29.34
N ALA A 58 -18.81 -3.23 -28.13
CA ALA A 58 -19.92 -2.30 -27.99
C ALA A 58 -19.59 -1.03 -28.75
N ASN A 59 -20.25 -0.79 -29.88
CA ASN A 59 -19.95 0.39 -30.68
C ASN A 59 -20.59 1.59 -29.97
N ALA A 60 -19.78 2.36 -29.25
CA ALA A 60 -20.17 3.71 -28.87
C ALA A 60 -20.30 4.51 -30.17
N THR A 61 -21.53 4.69 -30.63
CA THR A 61 -21.81 5.27 -31.95
C THR A 61 -22.25 6.71 -31.77
N ALA A 62 -21.44 7.62 -32.33
CA ALA A 62 -21.71 9.05 -32.52
C ALA A 62 -22.10 9.83 -31.26
N GLY A 63 -21.15 10.60 -30.73
CA GLY A 63 -21.40 11.53 -29.66
C GLY A 63 -20.75 12.88 -29.91
N SER A 64 -21.43 13.96 -29.53
CA SER A 64 -20.75 15.23 -29.29
C SER A 64 -20.21 15.22 -27.86
N GLN A 65 -19.57 16.30 -27.42
CA GLN A 65 -19.28 16.53 -26.00
C GLN A 65 -20.50 16.30 -25.07
N TRP A 66 -21.71 16.42 -25.61
CA TRP A 66 -22.94 16.47 -24.82
C TRP A 66 -23.78 15.20 -24.88
N TRP A 67 -23.42 14.20 -25.69
CA TRP A 67 -24.24 12.98 -25.82
C TRP A 67 -23.40 11.78 -26.27
N ILE A 68 -23.60 10.60 -25.70
CA ILE A 68 -23.02 9.34 -26.18
C ILE A 68 -24.12 8.27 -26.30
N THR A 69 -24.01 7.41 -27.32
CA THR A 69 -24.88 6.25 -27.50
C THR A 69 -24.04 4.99 -27.54
N THR A 70 -24.43 3.97 -26.79
CA THR A 70 -23.76 2.66 -26.75
C THR A 70 -24.72 1.58 -27.22
N THR A 71 -24.17 0.65 -27.99
CA THR A 71 -24.89 -0.55 -28.45
C THR A 71 -24.07 -1.79 -28.11
N ALA A 72 -24.60 -2.69 -27.32
CA ALA A 72 -23.98 -3.94 -26.89
C ALA A 72 -24.78 -5.15 -27.42
N THR A 73 -24.12 -6.02 -28.19
CA THR A 73 -24.72 -7.29 -28.64
C THR A 73 -24.27 -8.41 -27.74
N LEU A 74 -25.23 -9.05 -27.07
CA LEU A 74 -25.05 -10.15 -26.13
C LEU A 74 -25.51 -11.45 -26.79
N LYS A 75 -24.68 -12.48 -26.79
CA LYS A 75 -25.04 -13.83 -27.23
C LYS A 75 -25.14 -14.76 -26.03
N ASN A 76 -26.23 -15.51 -25.95
CA ASN A 76 -26.37 -16.60 -25.00
C ASN A 76 -25.52 -17.79 -25.48
N THR A 77 -24.44 -18.09 -24.76
CA THR A 77 -23.54 -19.21 -25.03
C THR A 77 -23.85 -20.45 -24.20
N CYS A 78 -24.80 -20.37 -23.27
CA CYS A 78 -25.30 -21.53 -22.55
C CYS A 78 -26.20 -22.40 -23.44
N SER A 79 -26.32 -23.68 -23.08
CA SER A 79 -27.14 -24.66 -23.79
C SER A 79 -28.65 -24.50 -23.54
N THR A 80 -29.05 -23.59 -22.66
CA THR A 80 -30.43 -23.32 -22.28
C THR A 80 -30.79 -21.84 -22.46
N ALA A 81 -32.08 -21.54 -22.54
CA ALA A 81 -32.57 -20.16 -22.60
C ALA A 81 -32.25 -19.41 -21.30
N GLN A 82 -31.84 -18.14 -21.40
CA GLN A 82 -31.37 -17.32 -20.27
C GLN A 82 -32.11 -15.99 -20.21
N SER A 83 -32.52 -15.56 -19.01
CA SER A 83 -33.15 -14.24 -18.82
C SER A 83 -32.12 -13.13 -18.90
N LEU A 84 -32.43 -12.05 -19.62
CA LEU A 84 -31.58 -10.86 -19.66
C LEU A 84 -31.67 -10.02 -18.37
N THR A 85 -32.74 -10.19 -17.59
CA THR A 85 -32.96 -9.45 -16.34
C THR A 85 -31.86 -9.74 -15.32
N GLY A 86 -31.32 -8.70 -14.69
CA GLY A 86 -30.18 -8.77 -13.76
C GLY A 86 -28.81 -8.72 -14.43
N THR A 87 -28.76 -8.68 -15.77
CA THR A 87 -27.51 -8.44 -16.52
C THR A 87 -27.06 -6.99 -16.33
N ILE A 88 -25.77 -6.80 -16.10
CA ILE A 88 -25.13 -5.49 -15.94
C ILE A 88 -24.24 -5.24 -17.17
N ILE A 89 -24.34 -4.04 -17.75
CA ILE A 89 -23.49 -3.55 -18.83
C ILE A 89 -22.81 -2.27 -18.35
N THR A 90 -21.49 -2.29 -18.24
CA THR A 90 -20.70 -1.13 -17.78
C THR A 90 -19.95 -0.51 -18.94
N ILE A 91 -19.94 0.81 -19.01
CA ILE A 91 -19.13 1.59 -19.94
C ILE A 91 -18.17 2.46 -19.13
N SER A 92 -16.88 2.36 -19.45
CA SER A 92 -15.84 3.26 -18.96
C SER A 92 -15.12 3.94 -20.13
N ASN A 93 -14.40 5.02 -19.86
CA ASN A 93 -13.47 5.61 -20.80
C ASN A 93 -12.07 5.59 -20.18
N ALA A 94 -11.12 4.98 -20.88
CA ALA A 94 -9.76 4.73 -20.41
C ALA A 94 -8.88 5.98 -20.35
N LYS A 95 -9.30 7.08 -20.99
CA LYS A 95 -8.54 8.34 -21.05
C LYS A 95 -9.18 9.50 -20.33
N GLN A 96 -10.49 9.42 -20.08
CA GLN A 96 -11.25 10.49 -19.43
C GLN A 96 -12.27 9.89 -18.47
N ALA A 97 -12.39 10.53 -17.31
CA ALA A 97 -13.44 10.16 -16.36
C ALA A 97 -14.82 10.42 -16.95
N MET A 98 -15.76 9.48 -16.81
CA MET A 98 -17.16 9.67 -17.20
C MET A 98 -18.06 9.76 -15.97
N ASN A 99 -18.66 10.93 -15.76
CA ASN A 99 -19.61 11.18 -14.68
C ASN A 99 -21.00 11.42 -15.27
N GLY A 100 -21.47 10.43 -16.03
CA GLY A 100 -22.64 10.58 -16.88
C GLY A 100 -23.91 10.93 -16.12
N SER A 101 -24.88 11.49 -16.83
CA SER A 101 -26.23 11.77 -16.35
C SER A 101 -27.24 11.64 -17.49
N ASP A 102 -28.53 11.53 -17.15
CA ASP A 102 -29.63 11.47 -18.13
C ASP A 102 -29.54 10.31 -19.14
N PHE A 103 -28.93 9.18 -18.74
CA PHE A 103 -28.92 7.98 -19.57
C PHE A 103 -30.29 7.32 -19.63
N ASN A 104 -30.69 6.91 -20.83
CA ASN A 104 -31.95 6.24 -21.08
C ASN A 104 -31.75 5.04 -22.02
N LEU A 105 -32.59 4.01 -21.83
CA LEU A 105 -32.65 2.88 -22.74
C LEU A 105 -33.21 3.36 -24.10
N ASN A 106 -32.50 3.05 -25.18
CA ASN A 106 -33.00 3.27 -26.53
C ASN A 106 -33.82 2.07 -27.02
N THR A 107 -33.23 0.86 -26.96
CA THR A 107 -33.90 -0.37 -27.40
C THR A 107 -33.24 -1.63 -26.85
N ILE A 108 -33.99 -2.73 -26.76
CA ILE A 108 -33.47 -4.09 -26.59
C ILE A 108 -33.96 -4.94 -27.78
N SER A 109 -33.30 -4.82 -28.92
CA SER A 109 -33.73 -5.44 -30.18
C SER A 109 -33.48 -6.96 -30.18
N PRO A 110 -34.41 -7.78 -30.75
CA PRO A 110 -35.64 -7.41 -31.49
C PRO A 110 -36.90 -7.06 -30.65
N TRP A 111 -36.82 -6.98 -29.33
CA TRP A 111 -37.99 -6.75 -28.46
C TRP A 111 -38.27 -5.25 -28.22
N SER A 112 -39.47 -4.79 -28.54
CA SER A 112 -39.82 -3.36 -28.50
C SER A 112 -40.65 -2.91 -27.29
N SER A 113 -41.10 -3.82 -26.41
CA SER A 113 -41.99 -3.48 -25.29
C SER A 113 -41.64 -4.21 -23.99
N GLY A 114 -41.88 -3.56 -22.85
CA GLY A 114 -41.76 -4.17 -21.52
C GLY A 114 -40.34 -4.23 -20.93
N ASN A 115 -39.37 -3.58 -21.59
CA ASN A 115 -37.97 -3.56 -21.17
C ASN A 115 -37.70 -2.37 -20.22
N ALA A 116 -36.87 -2.58 -19.21
CA ALA A 116 -36.46 -1.55 -18.27
C ALA A 116 -34.97 -1.68 -17.91
N VAL A 117 -34.31 -0.54 -17.75
CA VAL A 117 -32.90 -0.43 -17.36
C VAL A 117 -32.76 0.65 -16.31
N SER A 118 -32.01 0.37 -15.25
CA SER A 118 -31.57 1.37 -14.28
C SER A 118 -30.12 1.74 -14.51
N PHE A 119 -29.80 3.03 -14.42
CA PHE A 119 -28.42 3.52 -14.59
C PHE A 119 -27.85 3.99 -13.25
N SER A 120 -26.57 3.71 -13.01
CA SER A 120 -25.79 4.29 -11.93
C SER A 120 -24.42 4.78 -12.44
N TYR A 121 -23.82 5.70 -11.69
CA TYR A 121 -22.63 6.43 -12.13
C TYR A 121 -21.47 6.35 -11.11
N PRO A 122 -21.03 5.14 -10.71
CA PRO A 122 -19.92 4.98 -9.77
C PRO A 122 -18.57 5.26 -10.44
N ASN A 123 -17.66 5.92 -9.72
CA ASN A 123 -16.22 6.03 -10.01
C ASN A 123 -15.89 6.12 -11.51
N ASN A 124 -16.25 7.22 -12.15
CA ASN A 124 -15.86 7.52 -13.54
C ASN A 124 -16.40 6.53 -14.60
N THR A 125 -17.50 5.81 -14.32
CA THR A 125 -18.16 4.86 -15.23
C THR A 125 -19.68 5.04 -15.28
N VAL A 126 -20.30 4.51 -16.34
CA VAL A 126 -21.76 4.39 -16.47
C VAL A 126 -22.13 2.90 -16.40
N VAL A 127 -22.95 2.52 -15.44
CA VAL A 127 -23.39 1.14 -15.22
C VAL A 127 -24.89 1.05 -15.55
N ALA A 128 -25.24 0.24 -16.55
CA ALA A 128 -26.60 -0.04 -16.98
C ALA A 128 -27.02 -1.43 -16.50
N THR A 129 -27.99 -1.51 -15.58
CA THR A 129 -28.53 -2.78 -15.08
C THR A 129 -29.90 -3.04 -15.72
N ILE A 130 -30.05 -4.18 -16.40
CA ILE A 130 -31.33 -4.58 -17.00
C ILE A 130 -32.27 -5.02 -15.88
N THR A 131 -33.28 -4.22 -15.57
CA THR A 131 -34.26 -4.50 -14.50
C THR A 131 -35.49 -5.23 -15.00
N ALA A 132 -35.78 -5.16 -16.31
CA ALA A 132 -36.73 -6.03 -17.00
C ALA A 132 -36.27 -6.25 -18.44
N GLY A 133 -36.26 -7.49 -18.91
CA GLY A 133 -35.86 -7.83 -20.28
C GLY A 133 -36.29 -9.23 -20.71
N PRO A 134 -36.10 -9.56 -22.01
CA PRO A 134 -36.53 -10.83 -22.59
C PRO A 134 -35.69 -12.02 -22.12
N THR A 135 -36.24 -13.22 -22.33
CA THR A 135 -35.48 -14.47 -22.28
C THR A 135 -34.88 -14.76 -23.66
N ILE A 136 -33.58 -15.06 -23.70
CA ILE A 136 -32.82 -15.30 -24.91
C ILE A 136 -32.56 -16.80 -25.03
N ASP A 137 -33.06 -17.45 -26.09
CA ASP A 137 -32.80 -18.86 -26.34
C ASP A 137 -31.30 -19.17 -26.50
N ALA A 138 -30.93 -20.43 -26.28
CA ALA A 138 -29.57 -20.92 -26.42
C ALA A 138 -29.02 -20.59 -27.83
N GLY A 139 -27.84 -19.97 -27.89
CA GLY A 139 -27.18 -19.59 -29.13
C GLY A 139 -27.70 -18.31 -29.80
N ASN A 140 -28.81 -17.73 -29.33
CA ASN A 140 -29.36 -16.49 -29.88
C ASN A 140 -28.68 -15.24 -29.29
N SER A 141 -28.84 -14.12 -30.00
CA SER A 141 -28.29 -12.82 -29.62
C SER A 141 -29.37 -11.77 -29.40
N VAL A 142 -29.09 -10.83 -28.52
CA VAL A 142 -29.90 -9.63 -28.25
C VAL A 142 -29.01 -8.40 -28.33
N THR A 143 -29.55 -7.30 -28.83
CA THR A 143 -28.83 -6.03 -28.89
C THR A 143 -29.46 -5.02 -27.96
N VAL A 144 -28.72 -4.61 -26.94
CA VAL A 144 -29.11 -3.55 -26.00
C VAL A 144 -28.48 -2.24 -26.46
N SER A 145 -29.28 -1.20 -26.63
CA SER A 145 -28.81 0.15 -26.94
C SER A 145 -29.34 1.15 -25.91
N PHE A 146 -28.49 2.06 -25.48
CA PHE A 146 -28.81 3.13 -24.54
C PHE A 146 -27.90 4.34 -24.78
N GLY A 147 -28.31 5.53 -24.35
CA GLY A 147 -27.52 6.75 -24.53
C GLY A 147 -27.87 7.83 -23.52
N GLY A 148 -26.97 8.80 -23.36
CA GLY A 148 -27.07 9.86 -22.35
C GLY A 148 -25.92 10.84 -22.39
N LYS A 149 -25.89 11.79 -21.45
CA LYS A 149 -24.81 12.78 -21.35
C LYS A 149 -23.58 12.15 -20.69
N ALA A 150 -22.41 12.28 -21.29
CA ALA A 150 -21.16 11.70 -20.75
C ALA A 150 -20.64 12.41 -19.47
N GLY A 151 -21.09 13.63 -19.20
CA GLY A 151 -20.74 14.39 -18.00
C GLY A 151 -19.32 14.96 -17.98
N THR A 152 -18.70 15.15 -19.15
CA THR A 152 -17.30 15.61 -19.30
C THR A 152 -17.20 17.05 -19.80
N ALA A 153 -16.15 17.78 -19.38
CA ALA A 153 -15.87 19.16 -19.81
C ALA A 153 -15.24 19.27 -21.22
N SER A 154 -14.94 18.13 -21.85
CA SER A 154 -14.41 18.01 -23.21
C SER A 154 -15.07 16.82 -23.92
N ALA A 155 -14.99 16.77 -25.27
CA ALA A 155 -15.50 15.64 -26.02
C ALA A 155 -14.74 14.35 -25.66
N PRO A 156 -15.46 13.27 -25.27
CA PRO A 156 -14.79 12.02 -24.91
C PRO A 156 -14.12 11.40 -26.14
N GLU A 157 -12.89 10.88 -25.95
CA GLU A 157 -12.12 10.32 -27.05
C GLU A 157 -12.74 9.01 -27.57
N ALA A 158 -13.11 9.00 -28.85
CA ALA A 158 -13.88 7.94 -29.48
C ALA A 158 -13.27 6.51 -29.34
N ASN A 159 -11.94 6.38 -29.32
CA ASN A 159 -11.22 5.10 -29.27
C ASN A 159 -10.80 4.67 -27.86
N SER A 160 -11.40 5.26 -26.81
CA SER A 160 -11.01 4.99 -25.42
C SER A 160 -12.12 4.40 -24.57
N PHE A 161 -13.30 4.14 -25.15
CA PHE A 161 -14.37 3.47 -24.42
C PHE A 161 -14.04 1.98 -24.21
N VAL A 162 -14.42 1.46 -23.05
CA VAL A 162 -14.39 0.03 -22.73
C VAL A 162 -15.78 -0.35 -22.26
N THR A 163 -16.29 -1.50 -22.71
CA THR A 163 -17.58 -2.03 -22.26
C THR A 163 -17.41 -3.42 -21.69
N THR A 164 -17.93 -3.64 -20.49
CA THR A 164 -17.89 -4.92 -19.79
C THR A 164 -19.29 -5.37 -19.41
N ILE A 165 -19.46 -6.68 -19.17
CA ILE A 165 -20.73 -7.29 -18.77
C ILE A 165 -20.56 -8.09 -17.48
N GLY A 166 -21.58 -8.07 -16.64
CA GLY A 166 -21.62 -8.76 -15.36
C GLY A 166 -23.04 -9.20 -14.99
N ALA A 167 -23.20 -9.84 -13.84
CA ALA A 167 -24.51 -10.21 -13.28
C ALA A 167 -24.67 -9.55 -11.90
N LEU A 168 -25.90 -9.17 -11.55
CA LEU A 168 -26.20 -8.71 -10.20
C LEU A 168 -25.88 -9.84 -9.19
N PRO A 169 -25.15 -9.57 -8.09
CA PRO A 169 -24.96 -10.57 -7.05
C PRO A 169 -26.33 -11.01 -6.54
N SER A 170 -26.62 -12.31 -6.63
CA SER A 170 -27.87 -12.88 -6.14
C SER A 170 -27.96 -12.67 -4.63
N PRO A 171 -29.06 -12.09 -4.09
CA PRO A 171 -29.20 -11.93 -2.65
C PRO A 171 -29.20 -13.31 -1.99
N THR A 172 -28.24 -13.53 -1.10
CA THR A 172 -28.00 -14.81 -0.43
C THR A 172 -29.27 -15.27 0.30
N PRO A 173 -29.94 -16.37 -0.09
CA PRO A 173 -31.10 -16.85 0.64
C PRO A 173 -30.68 -17.43 2.00
N SER A 174 -31.50 -17.16 3.02
CA SER A 174 -31.33 -17.68 4.38
C SER A 174 -31.39 -19.22 4.37
N PRO A 175 -30.43 -19.94 4.99
CA PRO A 175 -30.26 -21.37 4.76
C PRO A 175 -31.34 -22.21 5.47
N THR A 176 -31.99 -23.08 4.69
CA THR A 176 -32.71 -24.27 5.18
C THR A 176 -31.76 -25.48 5.11
N PRO A 177 -31.60 -26.28 6.17
CA PRO A 177 -30.56 -27.30 6.24
C PRO A 177 -30.91 -28.52 5.38
N THR A 178 -30.06 -28.84 4.41
CA THR A 178 -29.97 -30.20 3.85
C THR A 178 -28.51 -30.57 3.63
N VAL A 179 -28.19 -31.81 3.99
CA VAL A 179 -26.86 -32.41 4.12
C VAL A 179 -26.02 -32.31 2.85
N SER A 180 -24.86 -31.65 3.00
CA SER A 180 -23.80 -31.48 2.00
C SER A 180 -22.83 -32.66 2.04
N PRO A 181 -22.28 -33.13 0.89
CA PRO A 181 -21.23 -34.15 0.86
C PRO A 181 -20.05 -33.73 1.75
N THR A 182 -19.50 -34.69 2.50
CA THR A 182 -18.43 -34.46 3.48
C THR A 182 -17.25 -33.73 2.83
N PRO A 183 -17.01 -32.45 3.17
CA PRO A 183 -15.80 -31.78 2.76
C PRO A 183 -14.63 -32.50 3.42
N THR A 184 -13.58 -32.74 2.64
CA THR A 184 -12.24 -33.04 3.17
C THR A 184 -11.95 -32.01 4.26
N PRO A 185 -11.53 -32.42 5.48
CA PRO A 185 -11.42 -31.51 6.61
C PRO A 185 -10.55 -30.31 6.24
N GLN A 186 -11.20 -29.16 6.08
CA GLN A 186 -10.55 -27.87 6.12
C GLN A 186 -9.78 -27.82 7.45
N PRO A 187 -8.50 -27.41 7.47
CA PRO A 187 -7.81 -27.15 8.72
C PRO A 187 -8.69 -26.18 9.51
N GLN A 188 -9.23 -26.67 10.61
CA GLN A 188 -10.00 -25.85 11.52
C GLN A 188 -9.07 -24.71 11.94
N PRO A 189 -9.46 -23.43 11.75
CA PRO A 189 -8.72 -22.32 12.34
C PRO A 189 -8.53 -22.64 13.81
N THR A 190 -7.29 -22.63 14.28
CA THR A 190 -6.98 -22.83 15.70
C THR A 190 -7.94 -21.95 16.49
N ALA A 191 -8.77 -22.55 17.34
CA ALA A 191 -9.79 -21.82 18.07
C ALA A 191 -9.10 -20.69 18.83
N VAL A 192 -9.40 -19.45 18.44
CA VAL A 192 -8.92 -18.27 19.16
C VAL A 192 -9.39 -18.42 20.61
N PRO A 193 -8.49 -18.42 21.62
CA PRO A 193 -8.91 -18.55 23.00
C PRO A 193 -9.89 -17.43 23.32
N THR A 194 -11.09 -17.75 23.79
CA THR A 194 -12.14 -16.76 24.10
C THR A 194 -11.81 -15.90 25.33
N THR A 195 -10.78 -16.27 26.08
CA THR A 195 -10.26 -15.52 27.24
C THR A 195 -8.74 -15.47 27.20
N PRO A 196 -8.12 -14.33 27.53
CA PRO A 196 -6.68 -14.24 27.64
C PRO A 196 -6.15 -15.27 28.64
N PRO A 197 -5.08 -16.01 28.31
CA PRO A 197 -4.44 -16.87 29.28
C PRO A 197 -3.94 -16.01 30.44
N ILE A 198 -4.20 -16.43 31.68
CA ILE A 198 -3.59 -15.79 32.85
C ILE A 198 -2.13 -16.29 32.89
N PRO A 199 -1.12 -15.42 32.81
CA PRO A 199 0.27 -15.86 32.91
C PRO A 199 0.49 -16.56 34.26
N THR A 200 0.94 -17.81 34.23
CA THR A 200 1.26 -18.56 35.45
C THR A 200 2.73 -18.39 35.79
N GLY A 201 3.04 -17.82 36.94
CA GLY A 201 4.42 -17.59 37.40
C GLY A 201 5.02 -16.26 36.92
N SER A 202 6.26 -15.99 37.33
CA SER A 202 7.01 -14.82 36.87
C SER A 202 7.82 -15.22 35.64
N VAL A 203 7.36 -14.84 34.45
CA VAL A 203 8.16 -14.97 33.22
C VAL A 203 9.34 -14.00 33.33
N VAL A 204 10.54 -14.47 33.03
CA VAL A 204 11.77 -13.68 32.99
C VAL A 204 12.43 -13.92 31.65
N SER A 205 12.88 -12.86 30.99
CA SER A 205 13.59 -12.98 29.71
C SER A 205 14.88 -13.79 29.89
N SER A 206 15.08 -14.81 29.06
CA SER A 206 16.24 -15.70 29.12
C SER A 206 16.53 -16.32 27.76
N GLY A 207 17.78 -16.76 27.57
CA GLY A 207 18.22 -17.41 26.34
C GLY A 207 18.95 -16.47 25.38
N ARG A 208 19.20 -16.93 24.16
CA ARG A 208 19.98 -16.25 23.12
C ARG A 208 19.34 -16.43 21.75
N VAL A 209 19.33 -15.36 20.97
CA VAL A 209 18.91 -15.38 19.56
C VAL A 209 20.14 -15.19 18.70
N PHE A 210 20.42 -16.13 17.80
CA PHE A 210 21.55 -16.07 16.89
C PHE A 210 21.15 -15.45 15.55
N TYR A 211 22.05 -14.69 14.93
CA TYR A 211 21.80 -14.08 13.62
C TYR A 211 23.08 -13.95 12.78
N HIS A 212 22.93 -13.55 11.52
CA HIS A 212 23.96 -13.64 10.47
C HIS A 212 24.49 -15.06 10.25
N LEU A 213 23.60 -16.04 10.36
CA LEU A 213 23.94 -17.45 10.15
C LEU A 213 24.19 -17.73 8.67
N PRO A 214 25.26 -18.42 8.27
CA PRO A 214 25.59 -18.62 6.84
C PRO A 214 24.50 -19.42 6.07
N SER A 215 23.74 -20.27 6.74
CA SER A 215 22.65 -21.08 6.16
C SER A 215 21.65 -21.55 7.22
N VAL A 216 20.38 -21.69 6.85
CA VAL A 216 19.32 -22.28 7.70
C VAL A 216 18.52 -23.33 6.89
N PRO A 217 17.92 -24.38 7.48
CA PRO A 217 18.00 -24.74 8.88
C PRO A 217 19.40 -25.29 9.16
N LEU A 218 19.87 -25.11 10.38
CA LEU A 218 21.16 -25.66 10.78
C LEU A 218 21.04 -27.18 10.78
N ASN A 219 21.98 -27.87 10.13
CA ASN A 219 22.02 -29.32 10.17
C ASN A 219 22.28 -29.75 11.62
N SER A 220 21.36 -30.52 12.20
CA SER A 220 21.40 -31.00 13.60
C SER A 220 22.68 -31.73 14.01
N SER A 221 23.56 -32.06 13.06
CA SER A 221 24.86 -32.71 13.26
C SER A 221 26.04 -31.73 13.42
N ALA A 222 25.90 -30.48 12.99
CA ALA A 222 26.85 -29.42 13.31
C ALA A 222 26.17 -28.54 14.35
N GLY A 223 26.33 -28.89 15.63
CA GLY A 223 25.89 -28.01 16.71
C GLY A 223 26.34 -26.59 16.40
N LEU A 224 25.43 -25.61 16.54
CA LEU A 224 25.69 -24.17 16.38
C LEU A 224 27.12 -23.88 16.82
N LYS A 225 28.03 -23.67 15.86
CA LYS A 225 29.32 -23.13 16.23
C LYS A 225 29.06 -21.68 16.58
N VAL A 226 29.04 -21.43 17.88
CA VAL A 226 28.90 -20.11 18.54
C VAL A 226 29.90 -19.09 17.98
N ASP A 227 30.90 -19.53 17.22
CA ASP A 227 31.97 -18.72 16.64
C ASP A 227 31.65 -18.12 15.25
N ASP A 228 30.52 -18.45 14.61
CA ASP A 228 30.22 -18.04 13.21
C ASP A 228 29.03 -17.04 13.06
N GLY A 229 28.34 -16.65 14.13
CA GLY A 229 27.18 -15.73 14.06
C GLY A 229 27.10 -14.77 15.26
N ASP A 230 26.46 -13.63 15.06
CA ASP A 230 26.19 -12.67 16.13
C ASP A 230 25.04 -13.15 17.02
N ASP A 231 24.93 -12.62 18.25
CA ASP A 231 23.82 -12.99 19.15
C ASP A 231 23.23 -11.85 19.97
N LEU A 232 21.97 -12.03 20.35
CA LEU A 232 21.27 -11.25 21.37
C LEU A 232 21.07 -12.08 22.62
N ASN A 233 21.72 -11.71 23.72
CA ASN A 233 21.41 -12.26 25.04
C ASN A 233 20.13 -11.62 25.58
N LEU A 234 19.06 -12.41 25.71
CA LEU A 234 17.75 -11.93 26.17
C LEU A 234 17.72 -11.67 27.69
N SER A 235 18.69 -12.17 28.43
CA SER A 235 18.74 -12.04 29.89
C SER A 235 18.96 -10.58 30.32
N GLY A 236 18.21 -10.13 31.33
CA GLY A 236 18.35 -8.79 31.89
C GLY A 236 17.70 -7.67 31.07
N ASP A 237 16.82 -8.02 30.12
CA ASP A 237 15.97 -7.10 29.33
C ASP A 237 16.72 -6.05 28.51
N ARG A 238 18.02 -6.24 28.25
CA ARG A 238 18.86 -5.30 27.48
C ARG A 238 18.26 -4.97 26.11
N TYR A 239 17.68 -5.95 25.42
CA TYR A 239 17.15 -5.79 24.06
C TYR A 239 15.62 -5.69 24.03
N THR A 240 14.94 -5.75 25.18
CA THR A 240 13.48 -5.87 25.23
C THR A 240 12.79 -4.68 24.56
N ASP A 241 13.27 -3.46 24.76
CA ASP A 241 12.69 -2.28 24.12
C ASP A 241 12.97 -2.18 22.61
N LEU A 242 14.14 -2.62 22.15
CA LEU A 242 14.47 -2.73 20.73
C LEU A 242 13.62 -3.81 20.03
N ILE A 243 13.46 -4.97 20.66
CA ILE A 243 12.64 -6.05 20.13
C ILE A 243 11.18 -5.59 20.06
N LEU A 244 10.64 -5.05 21.15
CA LEU A 244 9.24 -4.65 21.21
C LEU A 244 8.92 -3.46 20.29
N SER A 245 9.83 -2.50 20.09
CA SER A 245 9.60 -1.42 19.13
C SER A 245 9.50 -1.93 17.69
N ASN A 246 10.27 -2.97 17.34
CA ASN A 246 10.18 -3.67 16.06
C ASN A 246 8.91 -4.50 15.93
N ILE A 247 8.46 -5.18 17.00
CA ILE A 247 7.18 -5.91 17.00
C ILE A 247 6.00 -4.95 16.85
N ILE A 248 6.04 -3.77 17.48
CA ILE A 248 5.04 -2.71 17.26
C ILE A 248 5.04 -2.27 15.79
N ALA A 249 6.22 -2.20 15.15
CA ALA A 249 6.34 -1.89 13.73
C ALA A 249 5.79 -2.98 12.81
N GLY A 250 6.10 -4.25 13.06
CA GLY A 250 5.47 -5.35 12.34
C GLY A 250 3.94 -5.36 12.53
N SER A 251 3.45 -4.98 13.72
CA SER A 251 2.01 -4.80 13.96
C SER A 251 1.41 -3.67 13.12
N MET A 252 2.15 -2.57 12.89
CA MET A 252 1.76 -1.50 11.97
C MET A 252 1.75 -1.99 10.52
N GLN A 253 2.75 -2.75 10.09
CA GLN A 253 2.77 -3.37 8.76
C GLN A 253 1.53 -4.24 8.52
N VAL A 254 1.23 -5.15 9.46
CA VAL A 254 0.03 -6.01 9.44
C VAL A 254 -1.23 -5.15 9.37
N TYR A 255 -1.33 -4.11 10.20
CA TYR A 255 -2.47 -3.19 10.20
C TYR A 255 -2.68 -2.52 8.84
N LEU A 256 -1.62 -2.00 8.22
CA LEU A 256 -1.68 -1.36 6.90
C LEU A 256 -2.11 -2.36 5.82
N ILE A 257 -1.58 -3.59 5.85
CA ILE A 257 -1.94 -4.66 4.92
C ILE A 257 -3.41 -5.03 5.07
N ASP A 258 -3.88 -5.33 6.27
CA ASP A 258 -5.27 -5.74 6.52
C ASP A 258 -6.28 -4.65 6.21
N LYS A 259 -5.93 -3.39 6.49
CA LYS A 259 -6.77 -2.23 6.15
C LYS A 259 -6.92 -2.09 4.62
N THR A 260 -5.89 -2.43 3.87
CA THR A 260 -5.85 -2.28 2.40
C THR A 260 -6.41 -3.50 1.67
N TYR A 261 -6.14 -4.68 2.21
CA TYR A 261 -6.53 -5.97 1.67
C TYR A 261 -7.27 -6.77 2.76
N PRO A 262 -8.57 -6.52 2.95
CA PRO A 262 -9.35 -7.19 3.99
C PRO A 262 -9.34 -8.71 3.82
N ASN A 263 -9.32 -9.42 4.96
CA ASN A 263 -9.31 -10.90 5.02
C ASN A 263 -8.07 -11.55 4.39
N MET A 264 -6.96 -10.82 4.25
CA MET A 264 -5.71 -11.38 3.74
C MET A 264 -5.22 -12.53 4.63
N GLY A 265 -4.81 -13.62 3.99
CA GLY A 265 -4.25 -14.78 4.67
C GLY A 265 -2.74 -14.80 4.65
N TYR A 266 -2.13 -14.93 5.83
CA TYR A 266 -0.69 -15.08 6.01
C TYR A 266 -0.39 -15.72 7.38
N ASN A 267 0.86 -16.11 7.60
CA ASN A 267 1.32 -16.46 8.95
C ASN A 267 1.49 -15.17 9.79
N SER A 268 0.59 -14.97 10.74
CA SER A 268 0.56 -13.75 11.57
C SER A 268 1.83 -13.55 12.37
N ASP A 269 2.44 -14.63 12.90
CA ASP A 269 3.62 -14.52 13.75
C ASP A 269 4.80 -13.93 12.98
N TYR A 270 5.09 -14.49 11.79
CA TYR A 270 6.19 -14.00 10.97
C TYR A 270 5.94 -12.59 10.44
N MET A 271 4.70 -12.22 10.10
CA MET A 271 4.39 -10.87 9.65
C MET A 271 4.57 -9.81 10.76
N HIS A 272 4.24 -10.12 12.02
CA HIS A 272 4.48 -9.21 13.15
C HIS A 272 5.96 -9.15 13.54
N GLY A 273 6.74 -10.20 13.28
CA GLY A 273 8.17 -10.26 13.53
C GLY A 273 9.05 -9.71 12.41
N MET A 274 8.51 -9.55 11.20
CA MET A 274 9.30 -9.32 9.97
C MET A 274 10.27 -8.14 10.08
N VAL A 275 9.84 -7.02 10.66
CA VAL A 275 10.68 -5.83 10.85
C VAL A 275 11.88 -6.12 11.76
N LEU A 276 11.68 -6.84 12.86
CA LEU A 276 12.78 -7.25 13.75
C LEU A 276 13.73 -8.19 13.01
N ALA A 277 13.20 -9.17 12.30
CA ALA A 277 14.01 -10.13 11.59
C ALA A 277 14.86 -9.45 10.51
N GLN A 278 14.30 -8.43 9.84
CA GLN A 278 15.01 -7.63 8.87
C GLN A 278 16.15 -6.81 9.50
N LEU A 279 15.95 -6.27 10.71
CA LEU A 279 17.04 -5.64 11.48
C LEU A 279 18.19 -6.63 11.70
N LEU A 280 17.87 -7.84 12.16
CA LEU A 280 18.87 -8.86 12.47
C LEU A 280 19.56 -9.41 11.23
N GLN A 281 18.96 -9.32 10.06
CA GLN A 281 19.60 -9.75 8.82
C GLN A 281 20.54 -8.68 8.23
N GLU A 282 20.24 -7.40 8.42
CA GLU A 282 20.95 -6.29 7.76
C GLU A 282 21.98 -5.60 8.66
N ASN A 283 21.67 -5.50 9.96
CA ASN A 283 22.50 -4.75 10.88
C ASN A 283 23.53 -5.65 11.55
N LEU A 284 24.75 -5.62 11.01
CA LEU A 284 25.97 -6.24 11.54
C LEU A 284 26.34 -5.84 12.98
N GLN A 285 25.60 -4.92 13.62
CA GLN A 285 25.96 -4.31 14.89
C GLN A 285 24.86 -4.36 15.94
N THR A 286 23.79 -5.15 15.74
CA THR A 286 22.66 -5.16 16.68
C THR A 286 23.06 -5.58 18.11
N SER A 287 24.06 -6.46 18.25
CA SER A 287 24.64 -6.87 19.54
C SER A 287 25.34 -5.73 20.32
N ALA A 288 25.67 -4.62 19.66
CA ALA A 288 26.22 -3.42 20.29
C ALA A 288 25.14 -2.47 20.85
N TYR A 289 23.85 -2.79 20.70
CA TYR A 289 22.76 -1.94 21.18
C TYR A 289 22.84 -1.65 22.69
N GLU A 290 22.54 -0.41 23.07
CA GLU A 290 22.47 0.04 24.46
C GLU A 290 21.07 0.58 24.79
N SER A 291 20.38 -0.05 25.76
CA SER A 291 19.00 0.28 26.13
C SER A 291 18.81 1.69 26.68
N ASN A 292 19.86 2.30 27.22
CA ASN A 292 19.85 3.67 27.74
C ASN A 292 19.89 4.74 26.62
N THR A 293 20.05 4.36 25.35
CA THR A 293 20.00 5.28 24.20
C THR A 293 18.77 5.03 23.35
N ASN A 294 18.39 6.01 22.52
CA ASN A 294 17.38 5.80 21.48
C ASN A 294 17.98 5.35 20.14
N LEU A 295 19.28 5.03 20.10
CA LEU A 295 19.95 4.62 18.87
C LEU A 295 19.96 3.10 18.77
N ILE A 296 19.70 2.57 17.58
CA ILE A 296 19.81 1.13 17.29
C ILE A 296 21.30 0.76 17.24
N SER A 297 22.10 1.56 16.54
CA SER A 297 23.54 1.45 16.45
C SER A 297 24.20 2.71 17.05
N PRO A 298 24.57 2.72 18.35
CA PRO A 298 25.15 3.90 19.00
C PRO A 298 26.62 4.15 18.61
N VAL A 299 26.94 5.41 18.31
CA VAL A 299 28.24 5.89 17.79
C VAL A 299 29.41 5.68 18.74
N SER A 300 29.17 5.56 20.05
CA SER A 300 30.22 5.36 21.06
C SER A 300 30.84 3.96 21.04
N LEU A 301 30.18 2.99 20.42
CA LEU A 301 30.59 1.58 20.39
C LEU A 301 30.95 1.07 19.00
N VAL A 302 30.75 1.90 17.99
CA VAL A 302 31.06 1.63 16.58
C VAL A 302 32.25 2.52 16.24
N GLU A 303 33.36 1.95 15.78
CA GLU A 303 34.55 2.74 15.41
C GLU A 303 34.12 3.95 14.54
N ALA A 304 34.66 5.15 14.79
CA ALA A 304 34.22 6.42 14.19
C ALA A 304 34.17 6.45 12.63
N ASN A 305 34.64 5.40 11.96
CA ASN A 305 34.56 5.20 10.51
C ASN A 305 33.42 4.27 10.04
N GLN A 306 32.79 3.49 10.92
CA GLN A 306 31.76 2.49 10.57
C GLN A 306 30.33 3.02 10.68
N ASP A 307 30.09 4.10 11.44
CA ASP A 307 28.82 4.84 11.42
C ASP A 307 28.56 5.49 10.04
N LYS A 308 29.65 5.78 9.29
CA LYS A 308 29.61 6.12 7.85
C LYS A 308 29.16 4.95 6.97
N GLY A 309 29.19 3.71 7.48
CA GLY A 309 28.75 2.51 6.78
C GLY A 309 27.25 2.27 6.91
N VAL A 310 26.66 2.47 8.09
CA VAL A 310 25.20 2.27 8.32
C VAL A 310 24.39 3.52 7.98
N MET A 311 24.95 4.71 8.23
CA MET A 311 24.32 6.01 7.98
C MET A 311 25.00 6.79 6.84
N GLY A 312 25.77 6.07 6.02
CA GLY A 312 26.50 6.61 4.88
C GLY A 312 25.63 7.13 3.75
N THR A 313 26.30 7.72 2.76
CA THR A 313 25.63 8.10 1.51
C THR A 313 24.98 6.89 0.85
N GLY A 314 23.68 7.00 0.56
CA GLY A 314 22.92 5.93 -0.10
C GLY A 314 22.62 4.74 0.79
N GLN A 315 22.97 4.78 2.08
CA GLN A 315 22.67 3.72 3.03
C GLN A 315 21.25 3.91 3.57
N GLY A 316 20.53 2.82 3.79
CA GLY A 316 19.15 2.83 4.28
C GLY A 316 19.03 2.80 5.80
N GLY A 317 20.09 3.16 6.54
CA GLY A 317 20.16 2.99 7.98
C GLY A 317 20.40 1.53 8.38
N PRO A 318 20.18 1.16 9.67
CA PRO A 318 20.41 -0.19 10.18
C PRO A 318 19.66 -1.29 9.41
N TYR A 319 18.54 -0.95 8.76
CA TYR A 319 17.72 -1.89 8.01
C TYR A 319 18.08 -1.93 6.52
N GLN A 320 18.99 -1.07 6.04
CA GLN A 320 19.40 -1.04 4.63
C GLN A 320 18.24 -0.81 3.63
N ILE A 321 17.23 -0.02 3.99
CA ILE A 321 16.15 0.37 3.05
C ILE A 321 16.67 1.22 1.88
N ASN A 322 16.75 0.59 0.71
CA ASN A 322 17.35 1.15 -0.51
C ASN A 322 16.37 2.03 -1.31
N SER A 323 16.44 3.35 -1.13
CA SER A 323 15.63 4.39 -1.81
C SER A 323 14.25 4.70 -1.18
N TYR A 324 14.25 5.61 -0.22
CA TYR A 324 13.09 6.00 0.58
C TYR A 324 12.43 7.33 0.17
N ALA A 325 12.96 7.98 -0.87
CA ALA A 325 12.35 9.17 -1.48
C ALA A 325 11.88 8.99 -2.92
N TRP A 326 12.17 7.86 -3.56
CA TRP A 326 11.60 7.56 -4.86
C TRP A 326 10.33 6.76 -4.69
N SER A 327 9.33 7.05 -5.52
CA SER A 327 8.20 6.15 -5.66
C SER A 327 8.76 4.87 -6.27
N GLN A 328 9.00 3.86 -5.44
CA GLN A 328 9.38 2.50 -5.87
C GLN A 328 8.31 1.87 -6.79
N VAL A 329 7.16 2.54 -6.82
CA VAL A 329 5.90 2.23 -7.43
C VAL A 329 5.68 3.32 -8.50
N GLY A 330 6.03 3.10 -9.76
CA GLY A 330 5.81 4.12 -10.81
C GLY A 330 4.34 4.57 -10.84
N GLY A 331 4.05 5.87 -10.98
CA GLY A 331 2.68 6.38 -10.99
C GLY A 331 2.56 7.79 -10.41
N SER A 332 1.44 8.47 -10.63
CA SER A 332 1.19 9.84 -10.17
C SER A 332 0.78 9.94 -8.69
N GLU A 333 0.59 8.81 -7.99
CA GLU A 333 0.05 8.78 -6.63
C GLU A 333 1.12 9.01 -5.53
N GLY A 334 2.41 8.81 -5.86
CA GLY A 334 3.55 9.09 -4.98
C GLY A 334 3.58 8.22 -3.73
N TYR A 335 4.11 7.00 -3.84
CA TYR A 335 4.22 6.05 -2.73
C TYR A 335 5.62 5.96 -2.15
N ALA A 336 6.48 6.98 -2.32
CA ALA A 336 7.73 7.00 -1.58
C ALA A 336 7.44 7.11 -0.07
N LEU A 337 8.35 6.65 0.80
CA LEU A 337 8.15 6.76 2.25
C LEU A 337 7.87 8.21 2.68
N ILE A 338 8.52 9.16 2.02
CA ILE A 338 8.32 10.60 2.25
C ILE A 338 6.91 11.11 1.93
N ASN A 339 6.15 10.40 1.11
CA ASN A 339 4.77 10.79 0.78
C ASN A 339 3.77 10.39 1.86
N TYR A 340 4.09 9.44 2.74
CA TYR A 340 3.17 9.07 3.82
C TYR A 340 3.05 10.20 4.83
N VAL A 341 1.80 10.60 5.08
CA VAL A 341 1.48 11.63 6.09
C VAL A 341 1.98 11.22 7.47
N ALA A 342 1.98 9.92 7.78
CA ALA A 342 2.48 9.39 9.04
C ALA A 342 3.99 9.64 9.26
N LEU A 343 4.78 9.63 8.17
CA LEU A 343 6.25 9.62 8.22
C LEU A 343 6.87 10.98 7.89
N GLN A 344 6.22 11.77 7.04
CA GLN A 344 6.85 12.91 6.37
C GLN A 344 7.45 13.94 7.35
N LYS A 345 6.93 14.06 8.58
CA LYS A 345 7.41 15.05 9.56
C LYS A 345 8.78 14.69 10.15
N ASN A 346 9.09 13.40 10.24
CA ASN A 346 10.27 12.88 10.94
C ASN A 346 11.25 12.13 10.01
N ILE A 347 10.90 11.95 8.73
CA ILE A 347 11.75 11.25 7.77
C ILE A 347 13.07 11.98 7.47
N GLY A 348 13.16 13.28 7.77
CA GLY A 348 14.39 14.05 7.68
C GLY A 348 14.70 14.61 6.28
N PHE A 349 13.75 14.50 5.34
CA PHE A 349 13.82 15.08 4.00
C PHE A 349 12.49 15.67 3.56
N THR A 350 12.54 16.46 2.49
CA THR A 350 11.38 17.13 1.87
C THR A 350 11.08 16.55 0.49
N LEU A 351 9.84 16.67 0.02
CA LEU A 351 9.48 16.22 -1.34
C LEU A 351 10.32 16.93 -2.42
N ALA A 352 10.75 18.17 -2.19
CA ALA A 352 11.61 18.92 -3.11
C ALA A 352 13.05 18.36 -3.18
N THR A 353 13.54 17.76 -2.10
CA THR A 353 14.91 17.21 -1.99
C THR A 353 14.97 15.71 -2.29
N ALA A 354 13.84 15.08 -2.61
CA ALA A 354 13.71 13.64 -2.81
C ALA A 354 14.70 13.07 -3.84
N SER A 355 14.96 13.79 -4.94
CA SER A 355 15.85 13.36 -6.01
C SER A 355 17.33 13.33 -5.61
N ALA A 356 17.76 14.15 -4.66
CA ALA A 356 19.15 14.26 -4.24
C ALA A 356 19.56 13.20 -3.19
N GLN A 357 18.60 12.43 -2.68
CA GLN A 357 18.78 11.61 -1.49
C GLN A 357 19.73 10.43 -1.68
N ALA A 358 19.77 9.80 -2.85
CA ALA A 358 20.68 8.69 -3.13
C ALA A 358 22.17 9.08 -2.98
N LEU A 359 22.46 10.38 -2.97
CA LEU A 359 23.79 10.96 -2.82
C LEU A 359 24.01 11.62 -1.46
N ALA A 360 22.99 11.64 -0.59
CA ALA A 360 23.05 12.22 0.75
C ALA A 360 23.24 11.14 1.84
N PRO A 361 23.87 11.48 2.97
CA PRO A 361 23.88 10.63 4.16
C PRO A 361 22.45 10.35 4.67
N THR A 362 22.23 9.17 5.23
CA THR A 362 20.95 8.79 5.83
C THR A 362 20.59 9.70 7.01
N PRO A 363 19.34 10.15 7.15
CA PRO A 363 18.90 10.93 8.29
C PRO A 363 19.05 10.14 9.58
N LYS A 364 19.50 10.80 10.65
CA LYS A 364 19.66 10.19 11.97
C LYS A 364 18.39 9.54 12.51
N SER A 365 17.21 9.97 12.07
CA SER A 365 15.94 9.38 12.46
C SER A 365 15.81 7.91 12.06
N PHE A 366 16.52 7.45 11.00
CA PHE A 366 16.52 6.05 10.57
C PHE A 366 17.21 5.12 11.59
N ASN A 367 18.13 5.66 12.39
CA ASN A 367 18.82 4.94 13.47
C ASN A 367 18.09 5.06 14.82
N ASN A 368 16.91 5.66 14.87
CA ASN A 368 16.14 5.79 16.10
C ASN A 368 15.35 4.50 16.36
N LYS A 369 15.47 3.89 17.55
CA LYS A 369 14.80 2.61 17.90
C LYS A 369 13.27 2.67 17.87
N TYR A 370 12.66 3.86 17.90
CA TYR A 370 11.22 4.04 17.86
C TYR A 370 10.70 4.45 16.46
N TYR A 371 11.51 5.15 15.66
CA TYR A 371 11.11 5.62 14.33
C TYR A 371 11.65 4.77 13.18
N GLY A 372 12.91 4.32 13.27
CA GLY A 372 13.55 3.45 12.27
C GLY A 372 12.69 2.23 11.90
N PRO A 373 12.20 1.45 12.88
CA PRO A 373 11.29 0.33 12.61
C PRO A 373 10.02 0.74 11.84
N MET A 374 9.43 1.92 12.13
CA MET A 374 8.22 2.39 11.44
C MET A 374 8.48 2.62 9.95
N LEU A 375 9.66 3.14 9.57
CA LEU A 375 10.01 3.32 8.16
C LEU A 375 9.97 1.99 7.40
N VAL A 376 10.44 0.92 8.04
CA VAL A 376 10.53 -0.43 7.47
C VAL A 376 9.15 -1.09 7.41
N ALA A 377 8.28 -0.85 8.39
CA ALA A 377 6.89 -1.30 8.33
C ALA A 377 6.16 -0.75 7.09
N PHE A 378 6.31 0.56 6.83
CA PHE A 378 5.77 1.21 5.65
C PHE A 378 6.48 0.79 4.36
N TRP A 379 7.76 0.42 4.44
CA TRP A 379 8.51 -0.15 3.34
C TRP A 379 7.96 -1.49 2.88
N HIS A 380 7.76 -2.44 3.79
CA HIS A 380 7.15 -3.73 3.45
C HIS A 380 5.72 -3.58 2.91
N TYR A 381 4.99 -2.61 3.44
CA TYR A 381 3.69 -2.25 2.87
C TYR A 381 3.81 -1.69 1.44
N ASN A 382 4.83 -0.89 1.18
CA ASN A 382 5.17 -0.42 -0.17
C ASN A 382 5.62 -1.55 -1.10
N ASP A 383 6.28 -2.61 -0.62
CA ASP A 383 6.63 -3.75 -1.47
C ASP A 383 5.40 -4.34 -2.14
N ILE A 384 4.30 -4.51 -1.40
CA ILE A 384 3.03 -5.00 -1.97
C ILE A 384 2.49 -3.99 -3.00
N ARG A 385 2.43 -2.70 -2.66
CA ARG A 385 1.91 -1.65 -3.57
C ARG A 385 2.76 -1.53 -4.84
N GLY A 386 4.08 -1.63 -4.71
CA GLY A 386 5.07 -1.66 -5.77
C GLY A 386 4.83 -2.79 -6.74
N LEU A 387 4.74 -4.01 -6.22
CA LEU A 387 4.47 -5.20 -7.01
C LEU A 387 3.11 -5.13 -7.72
N VAL A 388 2.06 -4.66 -7.05
CA VAL A 388 0.72 -4.48 -7.67
C VAL A 388 0.77 -3.46 -8.81
N THR A 389 1.48 -2.35 -8.63
CA THR A 389 1.57 -1.34 -9.69
C THR A 389 2.42 -1.82 -10.86
N MET A 390 3.49 -2.58 -10.59
CA MET A 390 4.28 -3.22 -11.63
C MET A 390 3.49 -4.26 -12.42
N ALA A 391 2.59 -5.02 -11.77
CA ALA A 391 1.67 -5.93 -12.46
C ALA A 391 0.78 -5.23 -13.48
N ASN A 392 0.46 -3.96 -13.23
CA ASN A 392 -0.44 -3.14 -14.05
C ASN A 392 0.27 -2.16 -15.00
N THR A 393 1.60 -2.07 -14.95
CA THR A 393 2.39 -1.18 -15.82
C THR A 393 3.07 -2.01 -16.91
N PRO A 394 3.04 -1.62 -18.20
CA PRO A 394 3.71 -2.35 -19.27
C PRO A 394 5.23 -2.21 -19.15
N TYR A 395 5.85 -2.96 -18.25
CA TYR A 395 7.30 -3.04 -18.11
C TYR A 395 7.84 -4.10 -19.08
N THR A 396 8.65 -3.68 -20.04
CA THR A 396 8.99 -4.47 -21.24
C THR A 396 10.13 -5.48 -21.06
N GLN A 397 10.61 -5.72 -19.83
CA GLN A 397 11.86 -6.49 -19.61
C GLN A 397 11.77 -7.69 -18.66
N ALA A 398 10.64 -7.95 -17.98
CA ALA A 398 10.40 -9.22 -17.28
C ALA A 398 8.90 -9.50 -17.12
N PRO A 399 8.46 -10.77 -17.00
CA PRO A 399 7.08 -11.08 -16.67
C PRO A 399 6.71 -10.46 -15.32
N ALA A 400 5.69 -9.60 -15.34
CA ALA A 400 5.22 -8.93 -14.14
C ALA A 400 4.73 -9.97 -13.11
N PRO A 401 4.97 -9.75 -11.81
CA PRO A 401 4.54 -10.68 -10.77
C PRO A 401 3.00 -10.80 -10.79
N LYS A 402 2.46 -12.02 -10.67
CA LYS A 402 1.01 -12.28 -10.60
C LYS A 402 0.43 -11.96 -9.21
N ILE A 403 0.85 -10.85 -8.62
CA ILE A 403 0.57 -10.55 -7.21
C ILE A 403 -0.92 -10.34 -6.94
N GLU A 404 -1.68 -9.69 -7.81
CA GLU A 404 -3.12 -9.45 -7.56
C GLU A 404 -3.91 -10.77 -7.46
N GLN A 405 -3.63 -11.72 -8.35
CA GLN A 405 -4.24 -13.05 -8.28
C GLN A 405 -3.78 -13.81 -7.03
N CYS A 406 -2.50 -13.70 -6.66
CA CYS A 406 -1.98 -14.27 -5.43
C CYS A 406 -2.70 -13.70 -4.19
N LEU A 407 -2.79 -12.37 -4.07
CA LEU A 407 -3.48 -11.69 -2.96
C LEU A 407 -4.96 -12.09 -2.88
N SER A 408 -5.63 -12.27 -4.03
CA SER A 408 -7.00 -12.81 -4.09
C SER A 408 -7.07 -14.25 -3.55
N ASN A 409 -6.17 -15.13 -4.02
CA ASN A 409 -6.11 -16.53 -3.59
C ASN A 409 -5.74 -16.69 -2.10
N LEU A 410 -5.04 -15.72 -1.53
CA LEU A 410 -4.65 -15.71 -0.13
C LEU A 410 -5.80 -15.35 0.81
N GLN A 411 -6.92 -14.81 0.32
CA GLN A 411 -8.03 -14.43 1.19
C GLN A 411 -8.57 -15.64 1.99
N GLY A 412 -8.59 -15.52 3.31
CA GLY A 412 -9.04 -16.59 4.21
C GLY A 412 -8.09 -17.78 4.35
N VAL A 413 -6.90 -17.73 3.76
CA VAL A 413 -5.87 -18.78 3.88
C VAL A 413 -5.11 -18.60 5.21
N THR A 414 -5.04 -19.65 6.02
CA THR A 414 -4.25 -19.64 7.25
C THR A 414 -2.80 -20.01 6.98
N ASN A 415 -1.84 -19.37 7.66
CA ASN A 415 -0.41 -19.72 7.64
C ASN A 415 0.27 -19.66 6.25
N ALA A 416 -0.21 -18.77 5.38
CA ALA A 416 0.41 -18.58 4.08
C ALA A 416 1.80 -17.89 4.23
N PRO A 417 2.83 -18.33 3.49
CA PRO A 417 4.20 -17.81 3.58
C PRO A 417 4.39 -16.47 2.83
N LEU A 418 3.50 -15.51 3.05
CA LEU A 418 3.58 -14.18 2.42
C LEU A 418 4.84 -13.43 2.84
N ASP A 419 5.28 -13.59 4.09
CA ASP A 419 6.51 -13.02 4.63
C ASP A 419 7.76 -13.46 3.86
N VAL A 420 7.82 -14.70 3.37
CA VAL A 420 8.94 -15.17 2.52
C VAL A 420 8.89 -14.51 1.14
N ALA A 421 7.70 -14.44 0.54
CA ALA A 421 7.52 -13.80 -0.76
C ALA A 421 7.88 -12.30 -0.71
N LEU A 422 7.48 -11.60 0.35
CA LEU A 422 7.85 -10.21 0.60
C LEU A 422 9.33 -10.05 0.98
N GLY A 423 9.90 -11.01 1.70
CA GLY A 423 11.33 -11.05 1.99
C GLY A 423 12.17 -11.10 0.70
N TYR A 424 11.75 -11.84 -0.32
CA TYR A 424 12.41 -11.79 -1.64
C TYR A 424 12.31 -10.41 -2.29
N ALA A 425 11.15 -9.75 -2.19
CA ALA A 425 10.95 -8.42 -2.76
C ALA A 425 11.87 -7.38 -2.09
N TYR A 426 11.98 -7.45 -0.75
CA TYR A 426 12.86 -6.60 0.03
C TYR A 426 14.33 -6.78 -0.35
N ASN A 427 14.79 -8.04 -0.37
CA ASN A 427 16.21 -8.38 -0.49
C ASN A 427 16.73 -8.36 -1.93
N ALA A 428 15.99 -8.97 -2.85
CA ALA A 428 16.41 -9.10 -4.24
C ALA A 428 15.90 -7.94 -5.12
N GLY A 429 14.98 -7.13 -4.59
CA GLY A 429 14.20 -6.17 -5.38
C GLY A 429 13.16 -6.86 -6.27
N TYR A 430 12.25 -6.06 -6.83
CA TYR A 430 11.08 -6.58 -7.56
C TYR A 430 11.43 -7.35 -8.85
N MET A 431 12.64 -7.14 -9.38
CA MET A 431 13.15 -7.74 -10.63
C MET A 431 14.31 -8.72 -10.40
N GLY A 432 14.64 -9.02 -9.13
CA GLY A 432 15.85 -9.73 -8.71
C GLY A 432 15.91 -11.22 -9.04
N GLY A 433 15.97 -11.57 -10.33
CA GLY A 433 16.30 -12.92 -10.79
C GLY A 433 15.14 -13.92 -10.78
N GLY A 434 13.90 -13.43 -10.80
CA GLY A 434 12.69 -14.27 -10.90
C GLY A 434 12.20 -14.87 -9.58
N LEU A 435 12.90 -14.69 -8.45
CA LEU A 435 12.45 -15.16 -7.13
C LEU A 435 11.05 -14.65 -6.78
N VAL A 436 10.87 -13.34 -6.87
CA VAL A 436 9.59 -12.65 -6.67
C VAL A 436 8.53 -13.17 -7.65
N THR A 437 8.83 -13.19 -8.94
CA THR A 437 7.89 -13.67 -9.97
C THR A 437 7.49 -15.14 -9.76
N ASN A 438 8.42 -15.99 -9.32
CA ASN A 438 8.16 -17.40 -9.05
C ASN A 438 7.28 -17.59 -7.82
N ALA A 439 7.58 -16.89 -6.72
CA ALA A 439 6.80 -16.98 -5.48
C ALA A 439 5.36 -16.52 -5.69
N PHE A 440 5.18 -15.32 -6.23
CA PHE A 440 3.83 -14.78 -6.52
C PHE A 440 3.16 -15.52 -7.68
N GLY A 441 3.91 -16.05 -8.64
CA GLY A 441 3.40 -16.90 -9.71
C GLY A 441 2.82 -18.21 -9.20
N LEU A 442 3.55 -18.89 -8.31
CA LEU A 442 3.09 -20.14 -7.68
C LEU A 442 1.88 -19.90 -6.78
N CYS A 443 1.91 -18.84 -5.96
CA CYS A 443 0.77 -18.42 -5.15
C CYS A 443 -0.49 -18.15 -6.00
N ALA A 444 -0.32 -17.51 -7.17
CA ALA A 444 -1.41 -17.24 -8.09
C ALA A 444 -1.98 -18.49 -8.77
N SER A 445 -1.17 -19.54 -8.98
CA SER A 445 -1.60 -20.75 -9.70
C SER A 445 -2.02 -21.91 -8.79
N ASP A 446 -1.36 -22.07 -7.65
CA ASP A 446 -1.54 -23.20 -6.73
C ASP A 446 -1.12 -22.82 -5.31
N ILE A 447 -2.11 -22.43 -4.50
CA ILE A 447 -1.90 -22.03 -3.11
C ILE A 447 -1.36 -23.18 -2.23
N THR A 448 -1.69 -24.43 -2.56
CA THR A 448 -1.23 -25.59 -1.79
C THR A 448 0.26 -25.77 -2.02
N SER A 449 0.70 -25.78 -3.28
CA SER A 449 2.12 -25.84 -3.63
C SER A 449 2.89 -24.64 -3.09
N PHE A 450 2.33 -23.42 -3.16
CA PHE A 450 2.93 -22.23 -2.56
C PHE A 450 3.19 -22.41 -1.05
N ASN A 451 2.18 -22.85 -0.31
CA ASN A 451 2.29 -23.11 1.12
C ASN A 451 3.30 -24.21 1.43
N THR A 452 3.32 -25.31 0.68
CA THR A 452 4.26 -26.41 0.90
C THR A 452 5.69 -26.01 0.56
N THR A 453 5.91 -25.29 -0.54
CA THR A 453 7.24 -24.86 -0.97
C THR A 453 7.84 -23.84 -0.02
N TYR A 454 7.15 -22.72 0.23
CA TYR A 454 7.77 -21.61 0.94
C TYR A 454 7.69 -21.70 2.47
N ASN A 455 6.98 -22.68 3.02
CA ASN A 455 7.13 -23.07 4.44
C ASN A 455 8.22 -24.11 4.68
N ASN A 456 8.85 -24.66 3.63
CA ASN A 456 9.88 -25.66 3.78
C ASN A 456 11.28 -25.02 3.76
N TYR A 457 11.94 -25.02 4.92
CA TYR A 457 13.30 -24.56 5.11
C TYR A 457 14.34 -25.23 4.20
N ALA A 458 14.08 -26.43 3.66
CA ALA A 458 14.98 -27.07 2.68
C ALA A 458 15.15 -26.25 1.39
N ASN A 459 14.29 -25.27 1.13
CA ASN A 459 14.36 -24.40 -0.05
C ASN A 459 15.25 -23.17 0.12
N SER A 460 15.93 -23.02 1.26
CA SER A 460 16.88 -21.93 1.57
C SER A 460 18.24 -22.01 0.84
N ALA A 461 18.44 -22.98 -0.06
CA ALA A 461 19.74 -23.23 -0.69
C ALA A 461 20.11 -22.25 -1.82
N GLY A 462 21.40 -22.05 -2.08
CA GLY A 462 21.89 -21.34 -3.26
C GLY A 462 22.44 -19.93 -2.97
N SER A 463 21.90 -18.90 -3.62
CA SER A 463 22.35 -17.50 -3.45
C SER A 463 21.92 -16.93 -2.10
N SER A 464 22.61 -15.88 -1.64
CA SER A 464 22.28 -15.17 -0.41
C SER A 464 20.83 -14.66 -0.41
N TYR A 465 20.36 -14.12 -1.55
CA TYR A 465 18.97 -13.66 -1.71
C TYR A 465 17.91 -14.75 -1.59
N ASN A 466 18.24 -16.01 -1.92
CA ASN A 466 17.29 -17.11 -1.70
C ASN A 466 17.20 -17.48 -0.21
N ASN A 467 18.30 -17.32 0.53
CA ASN A 467 18.43 -17.72 1.92
C ASN A 467 17.88 -16.66 2.90
N TYR A 468 18.01 -15.37 2.60
CA TYR A 468 17.63 -14.29 3.53
C TYR A 468 16.22 -14.41 4.12
N PRO A 469 15.15 -14.70 3.33
CA PRO A 469 13.81 -14.82 3.92
C PRO A 469 13.62 -16.02 4.84
N TYR A 470 14.45 -17.06 4.71
CA TYR A 470 14.45 -18.19 5.63
C TYR A 470 15.27 -17.88 6.88
N GLN A 471 16.38 -17.16 6.75
CA GLN A 471 17.14 -16.67 7.91
C GLN A 471 16.26 -15.78 8.79
N THR A 472 15.52 -14.85 8.20
CA THR A 472 14.62 -13.96 8.97
C THR A 472 13.56 -14.76 9.72
N ARG A 473 12.95 -15.78 9.09
CA ARG A 473 12.05 -16.71 9.80
C ARG A 473 12.74 -17.46 10.93
N PHE A 474 13.97 -17.90 10.72
CA PHE A 474 14.72 -18.67 11.71
C PHE A 474 14.96 -17.83 12.97
N TYR A 475 15.37 -16.57 12.81
CA TYR A 475 15.55 -15.65 13.95
C TYR A 475 14.25 -15.46 14.75
N LEU A 476 13.11 -15.44 14.05
CA LEU A 476 11.80 -15.38 14.69
C LEU A 476 11.41 -16.70 15.37
N ASP A 477 11.73 -17.84 14.77
CA ASP A 477 11.53 -19.15 15.39
C ASP A 477 12.30 -19.27 16.70
N GLU A 478 13.53 -18.73 16.77
CA GLU A 478 14.31 -18.63 18.01
C GLU A 478 13.60 -17.80 19.08
N ILE A 479 13.05 -16.64 18.71
CA ILE A 479 12.35 -15.76 19.65
C ILE A 479 11.01 -16.37 20.06
N TYR A 480 10.32 -17.05 19.15
CA TYR A 480 8.99 -17.60 19.34
C TYR A 480 8.98 -19.01 19.96
N GLY A 481 10.14 -19.54 20.33
CA GLY A 481 10.27 -20.87 20.94
C GLY A 481 9.86 -22.00 19.99
N ASN A 482 9.92 -21.78 18.68
CA ASN A 482 9.52 -22.79 17.69
C ASN A 482 10.66 -23.81 17.50
N ALA A 483 10.40 -25.07 17.85
CA ALA A 483 11.37 -26.15 17.79
C ALA A 483 11.64 -26.63 16.34
N GLN A 484 12.39 -25.85 15.56
CA GLN A 484 12.93 -26.25 14.24
C GLN A 484 14.44 -26.58 14.36
N GLY A 485 14.81 -27.40 15.35
CA GLY A 485 16.21 -27.83 15.56
C GLY A 485 17.08 -26.86 16.39
N ILE A 486 16.46 -25.99 17.20
CA ILE A 486 17.11 -24.97 18.03
C ILE A 486 16.79 -25.22 19.52
N ASP A 487 17.53 -24.60 20.43
CA ASP A 487 17.22 -24.58 21.87
C ASP A 487 15.84 -23.93 22.10
N PRO A 488 14.81 -24.70 22.51
CA PRO A 488 13.45 -24.19 22.65
C PRO A 488 13.25 -23.33 23.93
N ASN A 489 14.32 -23.02 24.67
CA ASN A 489 14.26 -22.38 25.99
C ASN A 489 14.46 -20.85 25.96
N ASN A 490 14.34 -20.22 24.80
CA ASN A 490 14.26 -18.77 24.73
C ASN A 490 12.92 -18.31 25.30
N HIS A 491 12.98 -17.31 26.17
CA HIS A 491 11.82 -16.68 26.78
C HIS A 491 12.03 -15.17 26.69
N LEU A 492 10.99 -14.44 26.29
CA LEU A 492 11.02 -12.97 26.30
C LEU A 492 9.81 -12.45 27.07
N ALA A 493 10.08 -11.96 28.28
CA ALA A 493 9.06 -11.40 29.15
C ALA A 493 8.58 -10.04 28.63
N VAL A 494 7.27 -9.91 28.44
CA VAL A 494 6.60 -8.70 27.95
C VAL A 494 5.65 -8.20 29.03
N ASN A 495 6.15 -7.25 29.83
CA ASN A 495 5.31 -6.52 30.76
C ASN A 495 4.35 -5.61 29.99
N MET A 496 3.03 -5.82 30.14
CA MET A 496 2.02 -5.12 29.33
C MET A 496 1.93 -3.62 29.64
N THR A 497 2.38 -3.16 30.82
CA THR A 497 2.54 -1.72 31.10
C THR A 497 3.74 -1.14 30.35
N ASN A 498 4.88 -1.83 30.37
CA ASN A 498 6.07 -1.39 29.64
C ASN A 498 5.85 -1.38 28.12
N LEU A 499 5.16 -2.39 27.58
CA LEU A 499 4.76 -2.42 26.17
C LEU A 499 3.93 -1.19 25.79
N GLY A 500 3.02 -0.73 26.67
CA GLY A 500 2.25 0.49 26.47
C GLY A 500 3.11 1.76 26.43
N ASN A 501 4.17 1.83 27.24
CA ASN A 501 5.12 2.94 27.21
C ASN A 501 5.93 2.96 25.91
N ILE A 502 6.42 1.80 25.47
CA ILE A 502 7.16 1.66 24.21
C ILE A 502 6.24 1.99 23.02
N PHE A 503 5.01 1.48 23.02
CA PHE A 503 3.99 1.85 22.03
C PHE A 503 3.77 3.36 21.96
N SER A 504 3.64 4.02 23.11
CA SER A 504 3.51 5.47 23.17
C SER A 504 4.73 6.20 22.58
N ASN A 505 5.94 5.76 22.91
CA ASN A 505 7.18 6.33 22.36
C ASN A 505 7.26 6.15 20.82
N VAL A 506 6.89 4.98 20.31
CA VAL A 506 6.84 4.70 18.87
C VAL A 506 5.83 5.61 18.17
N MET A 507 4.59 5.67 18.65
CA MET A 507 3.53 6.42 17.97
C MET A 507 3.78 7.94 17.97
N GLN A 508 4.44 8.47 19.00
CA GLN A 508 4.85 9.89 19.06
C GLN A 508 5.89 10.29 17.99
N THR A 509 6.53 9.32 17.33
CA THR A 509 7.43 9.58 16.20
C THR A 509 6.70 9.79 14.88
N LEU A 510 5.39 9.49 14.84
CA LEU A 510 4.53 9.64 13.68
C LEU A 510 3.70 10.92 13.77
N ALA A 511 3.19 11.37 12.62
CA ALA A 511 2.40 12.59 12.52
C ALA A 511 1.08 12.40 11.77
N TYR A 512 0.16 13.35 11.94
CA TYR A 512 -1.11 13.38 11.22
C TYR A 512 -1.58 14.83 11.04
N VAL A 513 -2.51 15.03 10.11
CA VAL A 513 -3.23 16.29 9.95
C VAL A 513 -4.45 16.25 10.86
N ASN A 514 -4.50 17.12 11.87
CA ASN A 514 -5.60 17.13 12.83
C ASN A 514 -6.86 17.81 12.27
N SER A 515 -7.93 17.86 13.06
CA SER A 515 -9.20 18.51 12.69
C SER A 515 -9.09 20.02 12.42
N GLN A 516 -7.99 20.66 12.82
CA GLN A 516 -7.66 22.06 12.56
C GLN A 516 -6.71 22.21 11.36
N GLU A 517 -6.59 21.17 10.53
CA GLU A 517 -5.70 21.10 9.37
C GLU A 517 -4.22 21.32 9.70
N SER A 518 -3.84 21.18 10.97
CA SER A 518 -2.45 21.33 11.41
C SER A 518 -1.73 20.00 11.35
N TYR A 519 -0.55 19.99 10.74
CA TYR A 519 0.30 18.81 10.71
C TYR A 519 1.07 18.67 12.02
N VAL A 520 0.71 17.71 12.86
CA VAL A 520 1.23 17.56 14.24
C VAL A 520 1.66 16.12 14.53
N TYR A 521 2.55 15.95 15.50
CA TYR A 521 2.88 14.61 16.03
C TYR A 521 1.70 14.07 16.85
N PHE A 522 1.57 12.73 16.92
CA PHE A 522 0.72 12.13 17.95
C PHE A 522 1.28 12.44 19.34
N THR A 523 0.40 12.65 20.31
CA THR A 523 0.81 12.88 21.71
C THR A 523 0.91 11.58 22.49
N ALA A 524 1.67 11.59 23.58
CA ALA A 524 1.72 10.48 24.53
C ALA A 524 0.32 10.09 25.02
N ASP A 525 -0.52 11.08 25.37
CA ASP A 525 -1.88 10.85 25.85
C ASP A 525 -2.76 10.15 24.81
N GLN A 526 -2.65 10.55 23.53
CA GLN A 526 -3.39 9.89 22.45
C GLN A 526 -2.99 8.42 22.32
N ALA A 527 -1.69 8.13 22.30
CA ALA A 527 -1.18 6.77 22.17
C ALA A 527 -1.51 5.91 23.41
N THR A 528 -1.33 6.44 24.61
CA THR A 528 -1.66 5.75 25.87
C THR A 528 -3.15 5.47 25.99
N ASN A 529 -4.03 6.41 25.61
CA ASN A 529 -5.48 6.18 25.58
C ASN A 529 -5.87 5.09 24.58
N ALA A 530 -5.26 5.07 23.40
CA ALA A 530 -5.51 4.04 22.39
C ALA A 530 -5.09 2.64 22.88
N TYR A 531 -3.94 2.54 23.55
CA TYR A 531 -3.42 1.30 24.12
C TYR A 531 -4.28 0.79 25.30
N ASN A 532 -4.64 1.65 26.25
CA ASN A 532 -5.51 1.28 27.37
C ASN A 532 -6.90 0.81 26.90
N LYS A 533 -7.43 1.43 25.84
CA LYS A 533 -8.66 0.99 25.19
C LYS A 533 -8.49 -0.41 24.56
N ALA A 534 -7.33 -0.70 23.97
CA ALA A 534 -7.03 -2.03 23.44
C ALA A 534 -6.93 -3.11 24.53
N LEU A 535 -6.26 -2.82 25.66
CA LEU A 535 -6.24 -3.71 26.83
C LEU A 535 -7.67 -4.03 27.31
N THR A 536 -8.53 -3.02 27.39
CA THR A 536 -9.94 -3.19 27.79
C THR A 536 -10.71 -4.06 26.79
N GLN A 537 -10.56 -3.81 25.48
CA GLN A 537 -11.23 -4.56 24.41
C GLN A 537 -10.81 -6.03 24.37
N THR A 538 -9.55 -6.31 24.70
CA THR A 538 -8.95 -7.66 24.69
C THR A 538 -9.04 -8.36 26.06
N LYS A 539 -9.49 -7.65 27.09
CA LYS A 539 -9.56 -8.10 28.49
C LYS A 539 -8.19 -8.49 29.07
N VAL A 540 -7.11 -7.93 28.53
CA VAL A 540 -5.75 -8.15 29.03
C VAL A 540 -5.48 -7.17 30.17
N SER A 541 -5.00 -7.68 31.32
CA SER A 541 -4.61 -6.83 32.43
C SER A 541 -3.29 -6.10 32.13
N PRO A 542 -3.16 -4.80 32.44
CA PRO A 542 -1.87 -4.10 32.35
C PRO A 542 -0.80 -4.67 33.29
N SER A 543 -1.20 -5.40 34.33
CA SER A 543 -0.29 -6.05 35.28
C SER A 543 0.28 -7.39 34.77
N TYR A 544 -0.20 -7.90 33.63
CA TYR A 544 0.30 -9.16 33.09
C TYR A 544 1.70 -9.00 32.53
N VAL A 545 2.48 -10.06 32.69
CA VAL A 545 3.76 -10.27 32.00
C VAL A 545 3.56 -11.49 31.12
N TYR A 546 3.40 -11.24 29.82
CA TYR A 546 3.28 -12.31 28.83
C TYR A 546 4.65 -12.79 28.38
N ASP A 547 4.73 -14.00 27.85
CA ASP A 547 5.91 -14.51 27.18
C ASP A 547 5.71 -14.41 25.66
N LEU A 548 6.56 -13.67 24.96
CA LEU A 548 6.51 -13.62 23.49
C LEU A 548 6.85 -14.98 22.87
N SER A 549 7.56 -15.83 23.59
CA SER A 549 7.92 -17.18 23.14
C SER A 549 6.75 -18.17 23.27
N ASP A 550 5.72 -17.86 24.06
CA ASP A 550 4.50 -18.65 24.14
C ASP A 550 3.49 -18.22 23.07
N SER A 551 3.03 -19.15 22.23
CA SER A 551 2.15 -18.83 21.09
C SER A 551 0.79 -18.27 21.49
N ALA A 552 0.21 -18.73 22.61
CA ALA A 552 -1.10 -18.26 23.08
C ALA A 552 -0.99 -16.84 23.68
N GLN A 553 0.07 -16.57 24.44
CA GLN A 553 0.32 -15.25 25.00
C GLN A 553 0.77 -14.24 23.94
N ARG A 554 1.64 -14.64 23.01
CA ARG A 554 2.05 -13.87 21.83
C ARG A 554 0.87 -13.41 21.00
N TYR A 555 -0.11 -14.28 20.75
CA TYR A 555 -1.35 -13.90 20.07
C TYR A 555 -2.02 -12.68 20.73
N TYR A 556 -2.10 -12.66 22.07
CA TYR A 556 -2.70 -11.55 22.81
C TYR A 556 -1.83 -10.29 22.80
N ILE A 557 -0.49 -10.41 22.77
CA ILE A 557 0.40 -9.27 22.55
C ILE A 557 0.07 -8.62 21.20
N PHE A 558 0.04 -9.40 20.12
CA PHE A 558 -0.26 -8.89 18.77
C PHE A 558 -1.68 -8.31 18.69
N LEU A 559 -2.68 -9.00 19.25
CA LEU A 559 -4.06 -8.52 19.25
C LEU A 559 -4.20 -7.16 19.96
N VAL A 560 -3.52 -6.95 21.09
CA VAL A 560 -3.49 -5.66 21.78
C VAL A 560 -2.87 -4.59 20.89
N LEU A 561 -1.73 -4.87 20.25
CA LEU A 561 -1.06 -3.92 19.36
C LEU A 561 -1.91 -3.54 18.15
N SER A 562 -2.51 -4.50 17.44
CA SER A 562 -3.39 -4.22 16.30
C SER A 562 -4.59 -3.36 16.72
N LYS A 563 -5.21 -3.66 17.88
CA LYS A 563 -6.31 -2.84 18.41
C LYS A 563 -5.86 -1.46 18.84
N ALA A 564 -4.65 -1.32 19.42
CA ALA A 564 -4.12 -0.03 19.84
C ALA A 564 -3.88 0.89 18.64
N ILE A 565 -3.32 0.36 17.54
CA ILE A 565 -3.11 1.12 16.29
C ILE A 565 -4.47 1.57 15.71
N ALA A 566 -5.44 0.66 15.60
CA ALA A 566 -6.78 0.98 15.12
C ALA A 566 -7.49 2.03 16.00
N ASN A 567 -7.35 1.91 17.32
CA ASN A 567 -7.92 2.88 18.26
C ASN A 567 -7.25 4.25 18.13
N LEU A 568 -5.95 4.32 17.85
CA LEU A 568 -5.25 5.59 17.67
C LEU A 568 -5.79 6.33 16.45
N GLU A 569 -5.90 5.66 15.30
CA GLU A 569 -6.54 6.25 14.11
C GLU A 569 -7.97 6.72 14.39
N ALA A 570 -8.76 5.90 15.10
CA ALA A 570 -10.14 6.24 15.39
C ALA A 570 -10.27 7.46 16.32
N ILE A 571 -9.36 7.64 17.29
CA ILE A 571 -9.37 8.77 18.23
C ILE A 571 -8.96 10.07 17.55
N THR A 572 -8.00 10.01 16.63
CA THR A 572 -7.45 11.20 15.97
C THR A 572 -8.13 11.54 14.65
N GLY A 573 -8.89 10.59 14.07
CA GLY A 573 -9.37 10.68 12.69
C GLY A 573 -8.26 10.58 11.65
N SER A 574 -7.08 10.07 12.02
CA SER A 574 -5.96 9.89 11.09
C SER A 574 -6.14 8.67 10.19
N ASP A 575 -5.37 8.64 9.10
CA ASP A 575 -5.25 7.47 8.24
C ASP A 575 -3.76 7.24 7.94
N PHE A 576 -3.18 6.18 8.52
CA PHE A 576 -1.80 5.78 8.32
C PHE A 576 -1.51 5.37 6.89
N THR A 577 -2.51 4.95 6.10
CA THR A 577 -2.31 4.64 4.67
C THR A 577 -2.27 5.89 3.79
N LYS A 578 -2.59 7.07 4.35
CA LYS A 578 -2.70 8.31 3.60
C LYS A 578 -1.33 8.78 3.11
N VAL A 579 -1.28 9.05 1.81
CA VAL A 579 -0.15 9.70 1.15
C VAL A 579 -0.52 11.10 0.68
N THR A 580 0.50 11.90 0.39
CA THR A 580 0.37 13.24 -0.15
C THR A 580 1.51 13.53 -1.13
N LEU A 581 1.20 14.26 -2.20
CA LEU A 581 2.17 14.79 -3.15
C LEU A 581 2.63 16.21 -2.81
N THR A 582 2.01 16.81 -1.79
CA THR A 582 2.36 18.13 -1.28
C THR A 582 3.09 18.00 0.04
N GLN A 583 4.07 18.87 0.26
CA GLN A 583 4.74 18.98 1.55
C GLN A 583 3.73 19.54 2.56
N LEU A 584 3.48 18.81 3.65
CA LEU A 584 2.45 19.16 4.64
C LEU A 584 2.92 20.10 5.74
N ASP A 585 4.24 20.19 5.98
CA ASP A 585 4.96 21.29 6.63
C ASP A 585 6.31 20.77 7.12
N ASN A 586 7.40 21.45 6.73
CA ASN A 586 8.71 21.26 7.34
C ASN A 586 8.82 22.14 8.58
N VAL A 587 8.57 21.59 9.77
CA VAL A 587 9.30 22.08 10.96
C VAL A 587 10.56 21.24 11.08
N GLY A 588 11.48 21.56 10.18
CA GLY A 588 12.82 20.99 10.05
C GLY A 588 13.68 21.89 9.16
N GLY A 589 13.60 23.21 9.37
CA GLY A 589 14.49 24.19 8.74
C GLY A 589 13.82 25.21 7.80
N GLY A 590 12.96 26.07 8.37
CA GLY A 590 12.64 27.41 7.83
C GLY A 590 11.70 27.48 6.61
N GLY A 591 10.61 28.22 6.79
CA GLY A 591 9.89 28.83 5.67
C GLY A 591 8.38 28.59 5.67
N GLY A 592 7.68 29.05 6.73
CA GLY A 592 6.22 29.10 6.76
C GLY A 592 5.70 30.39 6.14
N THR A 593 4.94 30.25 5.06
CA THR A 593 4.13 31.32 4.47
C THR A 593 2.78 31.40 5.21
N GLY A 594 2.82 32.03 6.37
CA GLY A 594 1.64 32.39 7.16
C GLY A 594 2.06 33.38 8.24
N ASN A 595 1.32 34.47 8.42
CA ASN A 595 1.62 35.49 9.44
C ASN A 595 1.34 34.94 10.85
N VAL A 596 2.12 33.96 11.31
CA VAL A 596 2.09 33.46 12.68
C VAL A 596 3.46 33.70 13.28
N CYS A 597 3.50 34.47 14.38
CA CYS A 597 4.76 34.85 14.99
C CYS A 597 5.44 33.63 15.62
N PRO A 598 6.75 33.41 15.35
CA PRO A 598 7.51 32.45 16.12
C PRO A 598 7.54 32.88 17.58
N THR A 599 7.08 32.02 18.50
CA THR A 599 7.09 32.28 19.96
C THR A 599 8.51 32.48 20.51
N THR A 600 9.51 31.97 19.79
CA THR A 600 10.93 32.22 20.02
C THR A 600 11.68 32.20 18.69
N ALA A 601 12.08 33.36 18.18
CA ALA A 601 12.96 33.44 17.01
C ALA A 601 14.45 33.29 17.41
N PRO A 602 15.24 32.46 16.72
CA PRO A 602 16.67 32.31 16.98
C PRO A 602 17.45 33.59 16.63
N VAL A 603 18.62 33.78 17.26
CA VAL A 603 19.55 34.88 16.92
C VAL A 603 20.34 34.50 15.67
N TYR A 604 20.48 35.44 14.73
CA TYR A 604 21.27 35.26 13.52
C TYR A 604 22.73 34.89 13.86
N SER A 605 23.26 33.89 13.14
CA SER A 605 24.64 33.45 13.25
C SER A 605 25.21 33.26 11.85
N SER A 606 26.35 33.89 11.58
CA SER A 606 27.08 33.74 10.31
C SER A 606 27.69 32.34 10.12
N SER A 607 27.70 31.50 11.18
CA SER A 607 28.10 30.09 11.09
C SER A 607 26.98 29.17 10.59
N VAL A 608 25.74 29.66 10.53
CA VAL A 608 24.58 28.93 10.03
C VAL A 608 24.49 29.16 8.51
N THR A 609 24.52 28.07 7.74
CA THR A 609 24.52 28.11 6.26
C THR A 609 23.24 27.53 5.63
N ASN A 610 22.15 27.46 6.40
CA ASN A 610 20.88 26.87 5.96
C ASN A 610 19.65 27.77 6.22
N TYR A 611 19.83 29.09 6.28
CA TYR A 611 18.70 30.03 6.22
C TYR A 611 17.98 29.89 4.88
N THR A 612 16.78 29.35 4.89
CA THR A 612 15.89 29.26 3.73
C THR A 612 15.09 30.54 3.55
N THR A 613 14.42 30.69 2.39
CA THR A 613 13.44 31.76 2.18
C THR A 613 12.41 31.67 3.30
N ASP A 614 12.06 32.82 3.88
CA ASP A 614 11.16 32.94 5.01
C ASP A 614 11.70 32.48 6.39
N SER A 615 13.00 32.17 6.51
CA SER A 615 13.64 31.99 7.83
C SER A 615 13.52 33.27 8.67
N ILE A 616 13.01 33.18 9.90
CA ILE A 616 12.84 34.32 10.81
C ILE A 616 13.89 34.28 11.91
N VAL A 617 14.64 35.37 12.07
CA VAL A 617 15.70 35.52 13.09
C VAL A 617 15.62 36.89 13.78
N ARG A 618 16.36 37.03 14.89
CA ARG A 618 16.70 38.34 15.49
C ARG A 618 18.16 38.68 15.19
N ALA A 619 18.51 39.96 15.03
CA ALA A 619 19.91 40.34 14.83
C ALA A 619 20.78 40.07 16.07
N SER A 620 20.21 40.19 17.27
CA SER A 620 20.84 39.86 18.54
C SER A 620 19.80 39.35 19.55
N SER A 621 20.25 38.86 20.72
CA SER A 621 19.34 38.42 21.79
C SER A 621 18.50 39.56 22.38
N SER A 622 18.95 40.81 22.24
CA SER A 622 18.27 42.01 22.74
C SER A 622 17.47 42.77 21.68
N ASP A 623 17.57 42.39 20.40
CA ASP A 623 16.83 43.03 19.32
C ASP A 623 15.37 42.53 19.27
N PRO A 624 14.36 43.40 19.45
CA PRO A 624 12.96 43.01 19.36
C PRO A 624 12.49 42.82 17.90
N THR A 625 13.29 43.21 16.91
CA THR A 625 12.94 43.17 15.49
C THR A 625 13.11 41.77 14.93
N LEU A 626 12.10 41.29 14.22
CA LEU A 626 12.16 40.04 13.46
C LEU A 626 12.58 40.33 12.01
N TYR A 627 13.55 39.56 11.53
CA TYR A 627 14.04 39.64 10.17
C TYR A 627 13.73 38.34 9.45
N LYS A 628 13.09 38.44 8.29
CA LYS A 628 12.73 37.32 7.43
C LYS A 628 13.66 37.25 6.22
N CYS A 629 14.31 36.11 6.01
CA CYS A 629 15.21 35.91 4.88
C CYS A 629 14.44 35.99 3.56
N ALA A 630 14.85 36.92 2.69
CA ALA A 630 14.27 37.13 1.36
C ALA A 630 15.04 36.35 0.29
N ILE A 631 16.38 36.29 0.39
CA ILE A 631 17.24 35.64 -0.61
C ILE A 631 18.28 34.74 0.10
N PRO A 632 18.06 33.41 0.11
CA PRO A 632 18.91 32.45 0.85
C PRO A 632 20.41 32.56 0.55
N GLY A 633 20.78 32.78 -0.71
CA GLY A 633 22.19 32.93 -1.09
C GLY A 633 22.89 34.10 -0.40
N TRP A 634 22.13 35.13 0.01
CA TRP A 634 22.67 36.29 0.72
C TRP A 634 22.54 36.15 2.24
N CYS A 635 21.46 35.52 2.73
CA CYS A 635 21.28 35.21 4.15
C CYS A 635 22.35 34.25 4.70
N ASN A 636 22.90 33.38 3.84
CA ASN A 636 23.92 32.39 4.18
C ASN A 636 25.34 32.79 3.80
N ASN A 637 25.58 34.05 3.43
CA ASN A 637 26.90 34.47 2.98
C ASN A 637 27.90 34.48 4.14
N ASN A 638 28.90 33.59 4.05
CA ASN A 638 29.92 33.34 5.07
C ASN A 638 31.32 33.88 4.70
N SER A 639 31.42 34.81 3.74
CA SER A 639 32.71 35.33 3.29
C SER A 639 33.53 35.89 4.46
N LYS A 640 34.64 35.20 4.76
CA LYS A 640 35.50 35.31 5.96
C LYS A 640 36.25 36.65 6.14
N VAL A 641 35.81 37.74 5.52
CA VAL A 641 36.43 39.07 5.69
C VAL A 641 35.33 40.09 5.96
N GLY A 642 35.08 40.35 7.25
CA GLY A 642 34.01 41.23 7.72
C GLY A 642 32.66 40.52 7.80
N VAL A 643 32.19 40.24 9.02
CA VAL A 643 31.01 39.41 9.33
C VAL A 643 29.66 40.06 8.89
N SER A 644 29.65 41.06 8.00
CA SER A 644 28.59 42.08 8.03
C SER A 644 28.15 42.67 6.69
N THR A 645 28.22 41.97 5.56
CA THR A 645 27.57 42.55 4.35
C THR A 645 26.06 42.36 4.41
N TYR A 646 25.60 41.15 4.75
CA TYR A 646 24.19 40.78 4.72
C TYR A 646 23.60 40.44 6.09
N ALA A 647 24.33 40.68 7.19
CA ALA A 647 23.83 40.40 8.55
C ALA A 647 22.57 41.25 8.85
N PRO A 648 21.46 40.66 9.34
CA PRO A 648 20.21 41.38 9.57
C PRO A 648 20.42 42.56 10.52
N GLY A 649 19.80 43.71 10.20
CA GLY A 649 19.84 44.93 11.01
C GLY A 649 21.17 45.69 11.07
N SER A 650 22.29 45.07 10.68
CA SER A 650 23.64 45.63 10.89
C SER A 650 24.53 45.64 9.66
N GLY A 651 24.26 44.81 8.66
CA GLY A 651 25.10 44.71 7.47
C GLY A 651 24.85 45.80 6.43
N THR A 652 25.87 46.22 5.68
CA THR A 652 25.75 47.34 4.71
C THR A 652 24.73 47.10 3.60
N HIS A 653 24.37 45.84 3.35
CA HIS A 653 23.36 45.41 2.39
C HIS A 653 22.35 44.43 3.01
N TRP A 654 22.11 44.51 4.32
CA TRP A 654 21.20 43.59 5.00
C TRP A 654 19.80 43.58 4.40
N ASN A 655 19.31 44.73 3.94
CA ASN A 655 17.98 44.91 3.34
C ASN A 655 17.82 44.22 1.99
N LEU A 656 18.93 43.79 1.37
CA LEU A 656 18.89 42.96 0.18
C LEU A 656 18.63 41.49 0.55
N ALA A 657 19.16 41.03 1.70
CA ALA A 657 19.03 39.65 2.16
C ALA A 657 17.80 39.42 3.05
N TRP A 658 17.37 40.43 3.82
CA TRP A 658 16.30 40.30 4.82
C TRP A 658 15.24 41.38 4.68
N THR A 659 14.02 41.03 5.07
CA THR A 659 12.88 41.95 5.20
C THR A 659 12.46 42.05 6.66
N ILE A 660 12.03 43.24 7.11
CA ILE A 660 11.44 43.37 8.45
C ILE A 660 10.13 42.61 8.48
N TYR A 661 10.00 41.70 9.44
CA TYR A 661 8.82 40.91 9.65
C TYR A 661 7.99 41.49 10.78
N SER A 662 6.75 41.89 10.46
CA SER A 662 5.79 42.39 11.43
C SER A 662 4.73 41.33 11.69
N CYS A 663 4.51 41.05 12.97
CA CYS A 663 3.37 40.29 13.46
C CYS A 663 2.07 41.04 13.14
N LYS A 664 1.07 40.35 12.60
CA LYS A 664 -0.32 40.84 12.52
C LYS A 664 -1.21 39.99 13.39
#